data_AF-G9WRD7-F1
#
_entry.id   AF-G9WRD7-F1
#
_cell.length_a   1.000
_cell.length_b   1.000
_cell.length_c   1.000
_cell.angle_alpha   90.00
_cell.angle_beta   90.00
_cell.angle_gamma   90.00
#
_symmetry.space_group_name_H-M   'P 1'
#
loop_
_entity.id
_entity.type
_entity.pdbx_description
1 polymer ?
#
loop_
_entity_poly.entity_id
_entity_poly.type
_entity_poly.pdbx_seq_one_letter_code
_entity_poly.pdbx_strand_id
1 'polypeptide(L)'
;MQWEKDFFYDEVRDGFYIPGMMKRAWGAELNVLKEIDKICRKHRIPYFLGSGTLLGAVREGGQFIPWDDDVDIEMFRKDYLKFLSVAKEELPDELYIRAIEVNIETASFVPKVGLREDVMSLPTLEKYCFFPYKVEIDIFLLDELSDKEEEERYREEVLTMLYSLNNKVFEGKSREDVELLLEKLEEVLQIHFDRNLSLNLQIKGLINRFFQEFNGTIGKNIAIFPYHHLLGNCCFPRKAYESTIFLPFCGMRFPVAKGYEMRLCSEYGDWHKKSKSGEDHTYPCYRESEERVSHILPAKAFPRYSFQKESMERNPVRSLREQYLGILDGFLLEERRGSELFRKGEYYSYQSLLATLQETAIAFGELLEEKIGKDAESISLLESYCEMLYQKYQSVSSPEEKKEEMQEEGTVSLLKALKDRVKKELKVQAVFLLHRAKDFACLRPLVDALRKENVACKIIPIPYYDKAVNGAFTEMHYEGGEFPKEYAITDYKSYDFEKELPDCIVMNSPYDEYNPVFSIEPAFYSRNLKRFTGKLIYIPWFVTDEIDPENPEDRKAFYNMQYYVTVPGVFHADYTIVQSEAMKKAYLVKILQFLEEERLQKNRKAEENAFGKMNADEVLVEMCKKILGAGSCLLGEKEGQGAKEVVEVLKQILFEKE
;
A
#
# COMPACT_ATOMS: atom_id res chain seq x y z
N MET A 1 -20.09 17.08 -7.51
CA MET A 1 -18.90 16.37 -7.99
C MET A 1 -19.26 14.91 -8.00
N GLN A 2 -19.02 14.23 -9.11
CA GLN A 2 -19.08 12.78 -9.15
C GLN A 2 -17.63 12.32 -9.22
N TRP A 3 -17.22 11.57 -8.21
CA TRP A 3 -15.91 10.93 -8.21
C TRP A 3 -15.94 9.79 -9.22
N GLU A 4 -14.88 9.65 -10.00
CA GLU A 4 -14.67 8.39 -10.72
C GLU A 4 -14.46 7.28 -9.69
N LYS A 5 -15.06 6.11 -9.93
CA LYS A 5 -14.97 4.96 -9.01
C LYS A 5 -13.52 4.65 -8.62
N ASP A 6 -12.62 4.72 -9.59
CA ASP A 6 -11.20 4.41 -9.43
C ASP A 6 -10.41 5.43 -8.62
N PHE A 7 -10.97 6.63 -8.37
CA PHE A 7 -10.25 7.70 -7.68
C PHE A 7 -9.77 7.26 -6.29
N PHE A 8 -10.59 6.50 -5.54
CA PHE A 8 -10.29 6.12 -4.16
C PHE A 8 -9.42 4.88 -3.99
N TYR A 9 -9.19 4.09 -5.06
CA TYR A 9 -8.30 2.92 -4.97
C TYR A 9 -6.84 3.34 -5.01
N ASP A 10 -5.98 2.46 -4.50
CA ASP A 10 -4.54 2.62 -4.58
C ASP A 10 -4.08 2.86 -6.03
N GLU A 11 -3.07 3.72 -6.17
CA GLU A 11 -2.51 4.14 -7.46
C GLU A 11 -1.01 4.31 -7.34
N VAL A 12 -0.29 4.07 -8.43
CA VAL A 12 1.08 4.57 -8.57
C VAL A 12 1.10 5.65 -9.64
N ARG A 13 1.61 6.82 -9.28
CA ARG A 13 1.80 7.97 -10.17
C ARG A 13 3.18 8.56 -9.95
N ASP A 14 3.92 8.82 -11.04
CA ASP A 14 5.31 9.29 -11.00
C ASP A 14 6.22 8.45 -10.08
N GLY A 15 6.08 7.13 -10.15
CA GLY A 15 6.88 6.20 -9.33
C GLY A 15 6.57 6.28 -7.83
N PHE A 16 5.47 6.91 -7.41
CA PHE A 16 5.07 7.03 -6.01
C PHE A 16 3.76 6.29 -5.73
N TYR A 17 3.76 5.42 -4.70
CA TYR A 17 2.56 4.70 -4.27
C TYR A 17 1.65 5.60 -3.44
N ILE A 18 0.45 5.86 -3.94
CA ILE A 18 -0.59 6.67 -3.28
C ILE A 18 -1.62 5.71 -2.69
N PRO A 19 -1.68 5.56 -1.35
CA PRO A 19 -2.66 4.69 -0.72
C PRO A 19 -4.07 5.27 -0.84
N GLY A 20 -5.09 4.40 -0.90
CA GLY A 20 -6.48 4.82 -0.97
C GLY A 20 -6.92 5.70 0.21
N MET A 21 -6.28 5.57 1.37
CA MET A 21 -6.53 6.48 2.51
C MET A 21 -6.10 7.93 2.20
N MET A 22 -4.98 8.13 1.50
CA MET A 22 -4.55 9.46 1.07
C MET A 22 -5.56 10.05 0.07
N LYS A 23 -6.08 9.23 -0.84
CA LYS A 23 -7.12 9.65 -1.79
C LYS A 23 -8.44 10.01 -1.09
N ARG A 24 -8.78 9.35 0.03
CA ARG A 24 -9.90 9.77 0.89
C ARG A 24 -9.62 11.12 1.57
N ALA A 25 -8.38 11.37 2.02
CA ALA A 25 -7.96 12.67 2.58
C ALA A 25 -8.17 13.79 1.56
N TRP A 26 -7.59 13.65 0.36
CA TRP A 26 -7.78 14.57 -0.77
C TRP A 26 -9.26 14.78 -1.11
N GLY A 27 -10.05 13.71 -1.06
CA GLY A 27 -11.50 13.77 -1.29
C GLY A 27 -12.24 14.59 -0.23
N ALA A 28 -11.86 14.43 1.04
CA ALA A 28 -12.41 15.18 2.15
C ALA A 28 -12.00 16.66 2.09
N GLU A 29 -10.74 16.94 1.81
CA GLU A 29 -10.20 18.29 1.61
C GLU A 29 -10.90 19.02 0.47
N LEU A 30 -11.11 18.38 -0.67
CA LEU A 30 -11.85 18.99 -1.78
C LEU A 30 -13.30 19.31 -1.42
N ASN A 31 -13.94 18.51 -0.55
CA ASN A 31 -15.27 18.82 -0.05
C ASN A 31 -15.27 20.01 0.93
N VAL A 32 -14.25 20.16 1.78
CA VAL A 32 -14.07 21.36 2.62
C VAL A 32 -13.80 22.58 1.74
N LEU A 33 -12.90 22.48 0.76
CA LEU A 33 -12.54 23.57 -0.18
C LEU A 33 -13.77 24.03 -0.97
N LYS A 34 -14.65 23.09 -1.35
CA LYS A 34 -15.91 23.40 -2.02
C LYS A 34 -16.86 24.21 -1.15
N GLU A 35 -16.95 23.96 0.16
CA GLU A 35 -17.76 24.79 1.06
C GLU A 35 -17.15 26.19 1.20
N ILE A 36 -15.81 26.31 1.28
CA ILE A 36 -15.11 27.61 1.25
C ILE A 36 -15.41 28.34 -0.07
N ASP A 37 -15.23 27.70 -1.23
CA ASP A 37 -15.48 28.27 -2.56
C ASP A 37 -16.93 28.78 -2.68
N LYS A 38 -17.90 28.00 -2.19
CA LYS A 38 -19.32 28.37 -2.19
C LYS A 38 -19.57 29.66 -1.41
N ILE A 39 -19.02 29.78 -0.19
CA ILE A 39 -19.15 30.98 0.64
C ILE A 39 -18.46 32.17 -0.05
N CYS A 40 -17.22 31.98 -0.50
CA CYS A 40 -16.43 33.01 -1.18
C CYS A 40 -17.13 33.53 -2.43
N ARG A 41 -17.67 32.65 -3.29
CA ARG A 41 -18.40 33.06 -4.50
C ARG A 41 -19.69 33.81 -4.18
N LYS A 42 -20.46 33.35 -3.19
CA LYS A 42 -21.71 33.99 -2.75
C LYS A 42 -21.45 35.43 -2.31
N HIS A 43 -20.38 35.66 -1.56
CA HIS A 43 -20.01 36.96 -0.99
C HIS A 43 -19.00 37.76 -1.82
N ARG A 44 -18.61 37.25 -2.99
CA ARG A 44 -17.62 37.85 -3.89
C ARG A 44 -16.28 38.13 -3.20
N ILE A 45 -15.84 37.20 -2.37
CA ILE A 45 -14.57 37.25 -1.64
C ILE A 45 -13.51 36.55 -2.48
N PRO A 46 -12.47 37.26 -2.94
CA PRO A 46 -11.37 36.64 -3.67
C PRO A 46 -10.54 35.74 -2.77
N TYR A 47 -10.18 34.57 -3.30
CA TYR A 47 -9.15 33.69 -2.77
C TYR A 47 -8.44 33.04 -3.96
N PHE A 48 -7.30 32.40 -3.72
CA PHE A 48 -6.48 31.76 -4.76
C PHE A 48 -5.99 30.40 -4.27
N LEU A 49 -5.77 29.43 -5.16
CA LEU A 49 -4.99 28.24 -4.78
C LEU A 49 -3.54 28.66 -4.49
N GLY A 50 -2.96 28.10 -3.41
CA GLY A 50 -1.59 28.37 -2.97
C GLY A 50 -0.69 27.13 -3.05
N SER A 51 0.62 27.34 -2.89
CA SER A 51 1.63 26.31 -2.59
C SER A 51 1.47 24.98 -3.36
N GLY A 52 1.41 23.82 -2.68
CA GLY A 52 1.35 22.49 -3.30
C GLY A 52 0.10 22.30 -4.17
N THR A 53 -1.03 22.85 -3.72
CA THR A 53 -2.30 22.82 -4.45
C THR A 53 -2.24 23.58 -5.78
N LEU A 54 -1.58 24.74 -5.80
CA LEU A 54 -1.36 25.53 -7.01
C LEU A 54 -0.44 24.78 -7.98
N LEU A 55 0.65 24.18 -7.49
CA LEU A 55 1.52 23.32 -8.30
C LEU A 55 0.74 22.16 -8.93
N GLY A 56 -0.14 21.51 -8.17
CA GLY A 56 -1.03 20.48 -8.71
C GLY A 56 -1.91 20.98 -9.86
N ALA A 57 -2.46 22.19 -9.72
CA ALA A 57 -3.28 22.83 -10.74
C ALA A 57 -2.52 23.18 -12.04
N VAL A 58 -1.27 23.63 -11.96
CA VAL A 58 -0.51 24.12 -13.13
C VAL A 58 0.55 23.15 -13.68
N ARG A 59 1.07 22.24 -12.86
CA ARG A 59 2.17 21.32 -13.21
C ARG A 59 1.69 19.88 -13.39
N GLU A 60 0.84 19.39 -12.49
CA GLU A 60 0.37 17.99 -12.48
C GLU A 60 -0.92 17.78 -13.28
N GLY A 61 -1.19 18.65 -14.27
CA GLY A 61 -2.34 18.52 -15.14
C GLY A 61 -3.69 18.73 -14.44
N GLY A 62 -3.73 19.47 -13.33
CA GLY A 62 -4.96 19.69 -12.57
C GLY A 62 -5.26 18.58 -11.58
N GLN A 63 -4.24 17.94 -11.01
CA GLN A 63 -4.35 16.86 -10.03
C GLN A 63 -3.46 17.16 -8.82
N PHE A 64 -3.68 16.50 -7.68
CA PHE A 64 -2.75 16.55 -6.55
C PHE A 64 -1.35 16.13 -6.97
N ILE A 65 -0.32 16.61 -6.29
CA ILE A 65 1.01 16.03 -6.36
C ILE A 65 0.99 14.69 -5.61
N PRO A 66 1.63 13.60 -6.10
CA PRO A 66 1.52 12.27 -5.46
C PRO A 66 1.90 12.21 -3.98
N TRP A 67 2.83 13.05 -3.53
CA TRP A 67 3.41 13.05 -2.19
C TRP A 67 3.03 14.28 -1.35
N ASP A 68 1.97 14.96 -1.78
CA ASP A 68 1.38 16.15 -1.13
C ASP A 68 0.09 15.69 -0.45
N ASP A 69 -0.14 16.12 0.79
CA ASP A 69 -1.18 15.55 1.66
C ASP A 69 -2.16 16.58 2.23
N ASP A 70 -2.08 17.82 1.78
CA ASP A 70 -2.93 18.92 2.23
C ASP A 70 -3.42 19.82 1.08
N VAL A 71 -4.28 20.77 1.44
CA VAL A 71 -4.82 21.78 0.52
C VAL A 71 -4.57 23.17 1.06
N ASP A 72 -3.97 24.00 0.20
CA ASP A 72 -3.56 25.36 0.49
C ASP A 72 -4.34 26.38 -0.34
N ILE A 73 -4.82 27.41 0.34
CA ILE A 73 -5.37 28.59 -0.32
C ILE A 73 -4.75 29.87 0.21
N GLU A 74 -4.82 30.93 -0.58
CA GLU A 74 -4.30 32.25 -0.26
C GLU A 74 -5.42 33.28 -0.27
N MET A 75 -5.38 34.21 0.69
CA MET A 75 -6.28 35.35 0.75
C MET A 75 -5.52 36.60 1.17
N PHE A 76 -5.84 37.76 0.58
CA PHE A 76 -5.44 39.02 1.20
C PHE A 76 -6.08 39.14 2.58
N ARG A 77 -5.35 39.69 3.56
CA ARG A 77 -5.84 39.86 4.94
C ARG A 77 -7.24 40.47 5.00
N LYS A 78 -7.48 41.52 4.22
CA LYS A 78 -8.79 42.20 4.13
C LYS A 78 -9.93 41.30 3.66
N ASP A 79 -9.63 40.34 2.77
CA ASP A 79 -10.62 39.45 2.16
C ASP A 79 -10.82 38.22 3.06
N TYR A 80 -9.75 37.73 3.71
CA TYR A 80 -9.84 36.77 4.81
C TYR A 80 -10.71 37.28 5.96
N LEU A 81 -10.56 38.53 6.40
CA LEU A 81 -11.40 39.09 7.47
C LEU A 81 -12.89 39.17 7.08
N LYS A 82 -13.19 39.47 5.80
CA LYS A 82 -14.56 39.37 5.28
C LYS A 82 -15.05 37.93 5.30
N PHE A 83 -14.23 36.98 4.84
CA PHE A 83 -14.56 35.56 4.87
C PHE A 83 -14.88 35.10 6.28
N LEU A 84 -14.00 35.42 7.24
CA LEU A 84 -14.19 35.08 8.65
C LEU A 84 -15.52 35.64 9.21
N SER A 85 -15.91 36.86 8.82
CA SER A 85 -17.15 37.47 9.30
C SER A 85 -18.40 36.70 8.85
N VAL A 86 -18.42 36.22 7.61
CA VAL A 86 -19.58 35.50 7.05
C VAL A 86 -19.52 34.00 7.35
N ALA A 87 -18.33 33.42 7.42
CA ALA A 87 -18.14 31.99 7.67
C ALA A 87 -18.56 31.59 9.09
N LYS A 88 -18.48 32.50 10.07
CA LYS A 88 -19.02 32.24 11.42
C LYS A 88 -20.51 31.86 11.43
N GLU A 89 -21.28 32.32 10.46
CA GLU A 89 -22.73 32.06 10.36
C GLU A 89 -23.09 31.04 9.27
N GLU A 90 -22.28 30.92 8.21
CA GLU A 90 -22.61 30.12 7.03
C GLU A 90 -21.84 28.81 6.90
N LEU A 91 -20.78 28.62 7.68
CA LEU A 91 -20.02 27.38 7.65
C LEU A 91 -20.88 26.24 8.24
N PRO A 92 -20.94 25.05 7.59
CA PRO A 92 -21.64 23.90 8.15
C PRO A 92 -21.17 23.55 9.57
N ASP A 93 -22.08 23.07 10.42
CA ASP A 93 -21.83 22.79 11.85
C ASP A 93 -20.68 21.79 12.08
N GLU A 94 -20.45 20.89 11.13
CA GLU A 94 -19.37 19.93 11.19
C GLU A 94 -17.97 20.50 10.85
N LEU A 95 -17.90 21.74 10.36
CA LEU A 95 -16.65 22.43 10.08
C LEU A 95 -16.36 23.48 11.17
N TYR A 96 -15.09 23.84 11.31
CA TYR A 96 -14.66 24.88 12.24
C TYR A 96 -13.59 25.77 11.65
N ILE A 97 -13.38 26.92 12.28
CA ILE A 97 -12.31 27.86 11.93
C ILE A 97 -11.35 27.96 13.09
N ARG A 98 -10.07 27.74 12.82
CA ARG A 98 -8.98 27.95 13.77
C ARG A 98 -8.15 29.14 13.32
N ALA A 99 -8.22 30.23 14.08
CA ALA A 99 -7.62 31.51 13.73
C ALA A 99 -7.34 32.36 14.97
N ILE A 100 -6.37 33.27 14.87
CA ILE A 100 -6.03 34.20 15.96
C ILE A 100 -7.24 35.06 16.34
N GLU A 101 -8.03 35.49 15.36
CA GLU A 101 -9.25 36.31 15.56
C GLU A 101 -10.41 35.52 16.19
N VAL A 102 -10.31 34.20 16.30
CA VAL A 102 -11.30 33.32 16.93
C VAL A 102 -10.84 32.90 18.32
N ASN A 103 -9.66 32.30 18.39
CA ASN A 103 -9.02 31.90 19.65
C ASN A 103 -7.49 31.89 19.49
N ILE A 104 -6.84 32.90 20.03
CA ILE A 104 -5.38 33.07 19.97
C ILE A 104 -4.60 31.95 20.68
N GLU A 105 -5.20 31.27 21.67
CA GLU A 105 -4.52 30.21 22.42
C GLU A 105 -4.25 28.97 21.56
N THR A 106 -5.21 28.62 20.69
CA THR A 106 -5.18 27.39 19.91
C THR A 106 -4.76 27.58 18.46
N ALA A 107 -4.74 28.83 17.97
CA ALA A 107 -4.47 29.12 16.56
C ALA A 107 -2.99 28.98 16.16
N SER A 108 -2.70 28.74 14.88
CA SER A 108 -1.41 29.04 14.26
C SER A 108 -1.45 30.44 13.63
N PHE A 109 -0.30 30.94 13.14
CA PHE A 109 -0.28 32.17 12.33
C PHE A 109 -0.91 31.99 10.94
N VAL A 110 -1.05 30.74 10.50
CA VAL A 110 -1.82 30.35 9.32
C VAL A 110 -3.21 29.93 9.80
N PRO A 111 -4.28 30.69 9.51
CA PRO A 111 -5.65 30.28 9.78
C PRO A 111 -6.01 28.99 9.04
N LYS A 112 -6.91 28.21 9.63
CA LYS A 112 -7.39 26.96 9.04
C LYS A 112 -8.90 26.84 9.07
N VAL A 113 -9.46 26.19 8.04
CA VAL A 113 -10.84 25.68 8.05
C VAL A 113 -10.76 24.16 8.07
N GLY A 114 -11.34 23.52 9.07
CA GLY A 114 -11.20 22.08 9.25
C GLY A 114 -12.49 21.34 9.52
N LEU A 115 -12.42 20.01 9.37
CA LEU A 115 -13.49 19.07 9.72
C LEU A 115 -13.35 18.63 11.18
N ARG A 116 -14.43 18.73 11.93
CA ARG A 116 -14.50 18.34 13.35
C ARG A 116 -14.48 16.81 13.49
N GLU A 117 -13.49 16.29 14.23
CA GLU A 117 -13.40 14.85 14.55
C GLU A 117 -14.52 14.40 15.50
N ASP A 118 -14.98 15.27 16.40
CA ASP A 118 -15.92 14.96 17.49
C ASP A 118 -17.39 14.82 17.05
N VAL A 119 -17.72 15.19 15.81
CA VAL A 119 -19.08 15.18 15.24
C VAL A 119 -19.24 14.26 14.03
N MET A 120 -18.31 13.31 13.86
CA MET A 120 -18.30 12.37 12.73
C MET A 120 -19.42 11.33 12.83
N SER A 121 -20.58 11.66 12.26
CA SER A 121 -21.67 10.73 11.97
C SER A 121 -21.42 9.97 10.65
N LEU A 122 -22.15 8.88 10.38
CA LEU A 122 -22.07 8.19 9.07
C LEU A 122 -22.38 9.12 7.89
N PRO A 123 -23.45 9.96 7.91
CA PRO A 123 -23.67 10.97 6.86
C PRO A 123 -22.51 11.96 6.69
N THR A 124 -21.87 12.35 7.80
CA THR A 124 -20.68 13.22 7.74
C THR A 124 -19.54 12.50 7.03
N LEU A 125 -19.25 11.25 7.42
CA LEU A 125 -18.21 10.45 6.79
C LEU A 125 -18.49 10.24 5.30
N GLU A 126 -19.73 9.92 4.90
CA GLU A 126 -20.13 9.82 3.49
C GLU A 126 -19.89 11.13 2.72
N LYS A 127 -20.26 12.28 3.32
CA LYS A 127 -20.04 13.60 2.72
C LYS A 127 -18.55 13.89 2.49
N TYR A 128 -17.68 13.47 3.42
CA TYR A 128 -16.23 13.67 3.36
C TYR A 128 -15.49 12.37 2.98
N CYS A 129 -16.04 11.64 2.00
CA CYS A 129 -15.36 10.54 1.30
C CYS A 129 -14.86 9.41 2.20
N PHE A 130 -15.59 9.11 3.26
CA PHE A 130 -15.26 8.10 4.27
C PHE A 130 -13.86 8.30 4.88
N PHE A 131 -13.42 9.56 4.99
CA PHE A 131 -12.19 9.92 5.66
C PHE A 131 -12.45 10.17 7.16
N PRO A 132 -11.84 9.37 8.05
CA PRO A 132 -12.20 9.34 9.48
C PRO A 132 -11.34 10.28 10.34
N TYR A 133 -10.40 11.01 9.74
CA TYR A 133 -9.42 11.81 10.45
C TYR A 133 -9.69 13.30 10.26
N LYS A 134 -9.08 14.11 11.12
CA LYS A 134 -9.03 15.56 10.95
C LYS A 134 -8.57 15.95 9.55
N VAL A 135 -9.30 16.90 8.96
CA VAL A 135 -8.92 17.63 7.75
C VAL A 135 -8.78 19.09 8.11
N GLU A 136 -7.76 19.78 7.61
CA GLU A 136 -7.61 21.23 7.72
C GLU A 136 -7.10 21.79 6.40
N ILE A 137 -7.75 22.83 5.90
CA ILE A 137 -7.28 23.63 4.77
C ILE A 137 -6.58 24.86 5.30
N ASP A 138 -5.37 25.10 4.82
CA ASP A 138 -4.54 26.22 5.22
C ASP A 138 -4.89 27.46 4.41
N ILE A 139 -5.04 28.60 5.10
CA ILE A 139 -5.30 29.91 4.50
C ILE A 139 -4.07 30.78 4.70
N PHE A 140 -3.17 30.81 3.73
CA PHE A 140 -2.04 31.72 3.73
C PHE A 140 -2.49 33.16 3.51
N LEU A 141 -2.07 34.04 4.42
CA LEU A 141 -2.46 35.44 4.40
C LEU A 141 -1.43 36.26 3.63
N LEU A 142 -1.93 36.97 2.62
CA LEU A 142 -1.16 37.92 1.83
C LEU A 142 -1.22 39.30 2.50
N ASP A 143 -0.12 39.68 3.12
CA ASP A 143 0.05 40.98 3.78
C ASP A 143 1.04 41.86 3.00
N GLU A 144 0.89 43.17 3.11
CA GLU A 144 1.63 44.18 2.35
C GLU A 144 2.99 44.50 2.98
N LEU A 145 3.98 44.75 2.13
CA LEU A 145 5.25 45.36 2.51
C LEU A 145 5.23 46.85 2.21
N SER A 146 5.94 47.62 3.03
CA SER A 146 6.32 48.98 2.73
C SER A 146 7.31 49.02 1.57
N ASP A 147 7.19 50.07 0.76
CA ASP A 147 8.18 50.41 -0.26
C ASP A 147 9.44 51.08 0.34
N LYS A 148 9.44 51.39 1.64
CA LYS A 148 10.57 52.01 2.34
C LYS A 148 11.38 50.97 3.10
N GLU A 149 12.62 50.79 2.69
CA GLU A 149 13.55 49.84 3.31
C GLU A 149 13.75 50.06 4.83
N GLU A 150 13.70 51.32 5.30
CA GLU A 150 13.86 51.63 6.72
C GLU A 150 12.70 51.12 7.58
N GLU A 151 11.48 51.17 7.04
CA GLU A 151 10.26 50.69 7.70
C GLU A 151 10.27 49.16 7.79
N GLU A 152 10.69 48.49 6.71
CA GLU A 152 10.85 47.03 6.68
C GLU A 152 11.97 46.53 7.58
N ARG A 153 13.11 47.23 7.62
CA ARG A 153 14.20 46.92 8.53
C ARG A 153 13.76 47.02 9.99
N TYR A 154 13.01 48.07 10.34
CA TYR A 154 12.45 48.21 11.68
C TYR A 154 11.49 47.06 12.03
N ARG A 155 10.57 46.74 11.12
CA ARG A 155 9.63 45.62 11.30
C ARG A 155 10.37 44.30 11.52
N GLU A 156 11.39 44.02 10.73
CA GLU A 156 12.19 42.79 10.81
C GLU A 156 12.99 42.71 12.13
N GLU A 157 13.58 43.81 12.58
CA GLU A 157 14.26 43.89 13.88
C GLU A 157 13.29 43.60 15.04
N VAL A 158 12.08 44.17 15.00
CA VAL A 158 11.05 43.93 16.00
C VAL A 158 10.56 42.49 15.97
N LEU A 159 10.24 41.95 14.79
CA LEU A 159 9.82 40.56 14.65
C LEU A 159 10.89 39.60 15.17
N THR A 160 12.16 39.83 14.83
CA THR A 160 13.29 39.04 15.35
C THR A 160 13.34 39.06 16.88
N MET A 161 13.15 40.22 17.51
CA MET A 161 13.10 40.33 18.96
C MET A 161 11.89 39.60 19.56
N LEU A 162 10.71 39.71 18.95
CA LEU A 162 9.49 39.03 19.40
C LEU A 162 9.60 37.50 19.28
N TYR A 163 10.14 36.98 18.18
CA TYR A 163 10.39 35.55 18.00
C TYR A 163 11.44 35.02 18.99
N SER A 164 12.53 35.76 19.20
CA SER A 164 13.55 35.43 20.21
C SER A 164 12.96 35.36 21.62
N LEU A 165 12.10 36.33 21.97
CA LEU A 165 11.39 36.33 23.25
C LEU A 165 10.44 35.13 23.34
N ASN A 166 9.63 34.86 22.30
CA ASN A 166 8.71 33.73 22.27
C ASN A 166 9.44 32.39 22.48
N ASN A 167 10.58 32.19 21.80
CA ASN A 167 11.40 30.99 21.94
C ASN A 167 11.95 30.84 23.37
N LYS A 168 12.47 31.92 23.97
CA LYS A 168 12.97 31.89 25.35
C LYS A 168 11.88 31.57 26.38
N VAL A 169 10.67 32.11 26.18
CA VAL A 169 9.51 31.80 27.04
C VAL A 169 9.10 30.34 26.86
N PHE A 170 9.06 29.83 25.62
CA PHE A 170 8.73 28.43 25.33
C PHE A 170 9.76 27.44 25.89
N GLU A 171 11.06 27.75 25.78
CA GLU A 171 12.17 26.94 26.28
C GLU A 171 12.33 26.98 27.82
N GLY A 172 11.55 27.81 28.52
CA GLY A 172 11.63 27.95 29.97
C GLY A 172 12.99 28.51 30.44
N LYS A 173 13.59 29.44 29.69
CA LYS A 173 14.84 30.12 30.05
C LYS A 173 14.71 30.92 31.34
N SER A 174 15.85 31.38 31.90
CA SER A 174 15.86 32.13 33.16
C SER A 174 14.98 33.37 33.06
N ARG A 175 14.36 33.73 34.19
CA ARG A 175 13.48 34.90 34.28
C ARG A 175 14.21 36.20 33.90
N GLU A 176 15.50 36.29 34.21
CA GLU A 176 16.36 37.42 33.89
C GLU A 176 16.55 37.60 32.38
N ASP A 177 16.78 36.50 31.64
CA ASP A 177 16.95 36.53 30.19
C ASP A 177 15.67 36.95 29.45
N VAL A 178 14.51 36.56 29.98
CA VAL A 178 13.19 36.93 29.46
C VAL A 178 12.89 38.40 29.76
N GLU A 179 13.15 38.85 31.00
CA GLU A 179 12.88 40.22 31.42
C GLU A 179 13.72 41.24 30.65
N LEU A 180 15.00 40.96 30.40
CA LEU A 180 15.88 41.86 29.63
C LEU A 180 15.34 42.14 28.22
N LEU A 181 14.83 41.11 27.54
CA LEU A 181 14.24 41.26 26.21
C LEU A 181 12.87 41.93 26.25
N LEU A 182 12.07 41.66 27.29
CA LEU A 182 10.81 42.34 27.53
C LEU A 182 11.03 43.84 27.70
N GLU A 183 11.91 44.26 28.61
CA GLU A 183 12.20 45.68 28.86
C GLU A 183 12.68 46.39 27.59
N LYS A 184 13.55 45.75 26.81
CA LYS A 184 14.00 46.27 25.52
C LYS A 184 12.84 46.43 24.53
N LEU A 185 11.95 45.44 24.42
CA LEU A 185 10.79 45.52 23.53
C LEU A 185 9.80 46.60 23.98
N GLU A 186 9.60 46.77 25.29
CA GLU A 186 8.76 47.83 25.85
C GLU A 186 9.30 49.22 25.54
N GLU A 187 10.61 49.40 25.64
CA GLU A 187 11.28 50.64 25.25
C GLU A 187 11.16 50.89 23.74
N VAL A 188 11.45 49.90 22.90
CA VAL A 188 11.42 50.06 21.44
C VAL A 188 10.00 50.32 20.93
N LEU A 189 9.01 49.63 21.48
CA LEU A 189 7.62 49.69 21.01
C LEU A 189 6.77 50.71 21.77
N GLN A 190 7.28 51.27 22.87
CA GLN A 190 6.54 52.16 23.78
C GLN A 190 5.24 51.50 24.28
N ILE A 191 5.32 50.22 24.65
CA ILE A 191 4.20 49.43 25.19
C ILE A 191 4.56 48.85 26.57
N HIS A 192 3.57 48.25 27.25
CA HIS A 192 3.80 47.46 28.45
C HIS A 192 3.20 46.06 28.33
N PHE A 193 3.97 45.02 28.63
CA PHE A 193 3.48 43.64 28.73
C PHE A 193 2.92 43.38 30.14
N ASP A 194 1.74 42.78 30.24
CA ASP A 194 1.21 42.36 31.53
C ASP A 194 1.84 41.03 31.94
N ARG A 195 2.76 41.05 32.91
CA ARG A 195 3.42 39.84 33.44
C ARG A 195 2.45 38.91 34.18
N ASN A 196 1.23 39.35 34.52
CA ASN A 196 0.22 38.51 35.16
C ASN A 196 -0.59 37.69 34.14
N LEU A 197 -0.51 38.05 32.85
CA LEU A 197 -1.16 37.33 31.77
C LEU A 197 -0.15 36.47 31.02
N SER A 198 -0.66 35.58 30.16
CA SER A 198 0.21 34.74 29.33
C SER A 198 1.01 35.61 28.37
N LEU A 199 2.32 35.69 28.60
CA LEU A 199 3.26 36.43 27.74
C LEU A 199 3.23 35.87 26.30
N ASN A 200 3.15 34.56 26.13
CA ASN A 200 3.08 33.93 24.80
C ASN A 200 1.88 34.44 23.99
N LEU A 201 0.71 34.63 24.62
CA LEU A 201 -0.46 35.16 23.91
C LEU A 201 -0.30 36.62 23.52
N GLN A 202 0.29 37.43 24.41
CA GLN A 202 0.57 38.84 24.14
C GLN A 202 1.60 38.99 23.00
N ILE A 203 2.70 38.22 23.06
CA ILE A 203 3.75 38.20 22.02
C ILE A 203 3.16 37.79 20.68
N LYS A 204 2.39 36.69 20.65
CA LYS A 204 1.72 36.21 19.43
C LYS A 204 0.76 37.25 18.84
N GLY A 205 0.03 37.96 19.69
CA GLY A 205 -0.85 39.05 19.26
C GLY A 205 -0.07 40.23 18.64
N LEU A 206 1.10 40.55 19.19
CA LEU A 206 1.99 41.57 18.64
C LEU A 206 2.62 41.13 17.31
N ILE A 207 3.12 39.89 17.21
CA ILE A 207 3.66 39.35 15.95
C ILE A 207 2.61 39.46 14.84
N ASN A 208 1.37 39.00 15.10
CA ASN A 208 0.29 39.09 14.12
C ASN A 208 -0.05 40.54 13.75
N ARG A 209 0.11 41.51 14.67
CA ARG A 209 -0.08 42.94 14.39
C ARG A 209 1.01 43.47 13.45
N PHE A 210 2.27 43.13 13.71
CA PHE A 210 3.40 43.56 12.88
C PHE A 210 3.35 42.98 11.47
N PHE A 211 2.88 41.74 11.30
CA PHE A 211 2.62 41.17 9.97
C PHE A 211 1.68 42.06 9.14
N GLN A 212 0.73 42.73 9.79
CA GLN A 212 -0.31 43.51 9.15
C GLN A 212 -0.02 45.01 9.08
N GLU A 213 1.14 45.47 9.58
CA GLU A 213 1.42 46.88 9.85
C GLU A 213 1.19 47.79 8.63
N PHE A 214 1.60 47.34 7.44
CA PHE A 214 1.49 48.11 6.20
C PHE A 214 0.27 47.77 5.36
N ASN A 215 -0.65 46.93 5.86
CA ASN A 215 -1.88 46.62 5.15
C ASN A 215 -2.76 47.87 4.97
N GLY A 216 -3.25 48.08 3.76
CA GLY A 216 -3.92 49.30 3.30
C GLY A 216 -2.98 50.31 2.62
N THR A 217 -1.66 50.13 2.69
CA THR A 217 -0.70 50.94 1.94
C THR A 217 -0.49 50.26 0.59
N ILE A 218 -0.66 50.98 -0.53
CA ILE A 218 -0.57 50.36 -1.87
C ILE A 218 0.91 50.11 -2.23
N GLY A 219 1.57 49.23 -1.46
CA GLY A 219 2.96 48.80 -1.67
C GLY A 219 3.08 47.86 -2.86
N LYS A 220 4.31 47.77 -3.41
CA LYS A 220 4.59 46.99 -4.61
C LYS A 220 4.63 45.48 -4.36
N ASN A 221 4.98 45.08 -3.14
CA ASN A 221 5.20 43.70 -2.76
C ASN A 221 4.26 43.26 -1.63
N ILE A 222 4.02 41.96 -1.59
CA ILE A 222 3.27 41.26 -0.55
C ILE A 222 4.04 40.04 -0.11
N ALA A 223 3.79 39.57 1.10
CA ALA A 223 4.42 38.38 1.66
C ALA A 223 3.46 37.54 2.50
N ILE A 224 3.83 36.27 2.65
CA ILE A 224 3.27 35.37 3.66
C ILE A 224 4.24 35.40 4.86
N PHE A 225 3.96 36.29 5.83
CA PHE A 225 4.93 36.65 6.87
C PHE A 225 5.55 35.52 7.69
N PRO A 226 4.79 34.51 8.14
CA PRO A 226 5.37 33.41 8.90
C PRO A 226 6.58 32.77 8.20
N TYR A 227 6.53 32.65 6.87
CA TYR A 227 7.60 32.06 6.06
C TYR A 227 8.61 33.11 5.60
N HIS A 228 8.16 34.31 5.24
CA HIS A 228 9.05 35.38 4.83
C HIS A 228 10.06 35.74 5.92
N HIS A 229 9.62 35.86 7.17
CA HIS A 229 10.50 36.14 8.30
C HIS A 229 11.48 34.99 8.59
N LEU A 230 11.01 33.74 8.56
CA LEU A 230 11.83 32.59 8.96
C LEU A 230 12.80 32.11 7.87
N LEU A 231 12.39 32.17 6.60
CA LEU A 231 13.10 31.57 5.47
C LEU A 231 13.63 32.62 4.47
N GLY A 232 13.22 33.88 4.59
CA GLY A 232 13.57 34.95 3.64
C GLY A 232 12.94 34.81 2.25
N ASN A 233 12.04 33.84 2.04
CA ASN A 233 11.31 33.59 0.79
C ASN A 233 9.87 34.14 0.86
N CYS A 234 8.97 33.67 -0.02
CA CYS A 234 7.53 33.99 0.03
C CYS A 234 7.19 35.49 0.01
N CYS A 235 8.03 36.30 -0.66
CA CYS A 235 7.79 37.70 -0.98
C CYS A 235 7.72 37.87 -2.49
N PHE A 236 6.68 38.53 -2.98
CA PHE A 236 6.41 38.62 -4.41
C PHE A 236 5.66 39.90 -4.81
N PRO A 237 5.73 40.30 -6.10
CA PRO A 237 5.06 41.49 -6.57
C PRO A 237 3.54 41.36 -6.44
N ARG A 238 2.89 42.38 -5.85
CA ARG A 238 1.41 42.48 -5.73
C ARG A 238 0.71 42.28 -7.07
N LYS A 239 1.33 42.74 -8.17
CA LYS A 239 0.83 42.60 -9.54
C LYS A 239 0.55 41.14 -9.95
N ALA A 240 1.16 40.15 -9.30
CA ALA A 240 0.87 38.75 -9.56
C ALA A 240 -0.61 38.39 -9.31
N TYR A 241 -1.29 39.14 -8.43
CA TYR A 241 -2.67 38.92 -7.99
C TYR A 241 -3.67 39.94 -8.56
N GLU A 242 -3.26 40.80 -9.50
CA GLU A 242 -4.14 41.81 -10.11
C GLU A 242 -5.29 41.21 -10.92
N SER A 243 -5.14 39.97 -11.38
CA SER A 243 -6.18 39.27 -12.13
C SER A 243 -6.28 37.80 -11.72
N THR A 244 -7.50 37.31 -11.75
CA THR A 244 -7.85 35.92 -11.42
C THR A 244 -8.15 35.16 -12.69
N ILE A 245 -7.60 33.95 -12.81
CA ILE A 245 -8.01 32.94 -13.79
C ILE A 245 -8.62 31.75 -13.04
N PHE A 246 -9.39 30.91 -13.73
CA PHE A 246 -9.93 29.69 -13.14
C PHE A 246 -9.29 28.49 -13.82
N LEU A 247 -8.58 27.66 -13.07
CA LEU A 247 -7.91 26.47 -13.59
C LEU A 247 -8.59 25.18 -13.11
N PRO A 248 -8.55 24.10 -13.91
CA PRO A 248 -9.05 22.81 -13.47
C PRO A 248 -8.17 22.25 -12.34
N PHE A 249 -8.80 21.70 -11.31
CA PHE A 249 -8.14 20.90 -10.28
C PHE A 249 -9.14 19.85 -9.77
N CYS A 250 -8.79 18.57 -9.92
CA CYS A 250 -9.59 17.41 -9.55
C CYS A 250 -11.05 17.46 -10.04
N GLY A 251 -11.24 17.84 -11.30
CA GLY A 251 -12.56 17.95 -11.94
C GLY A 251 -13.37 19.20 -11.58
N MET A 252 -12.86 20.08 -10.72
CA MET A 252 -13.45 21.37 -10.37
C MET A 252 -12.64 22.53 -10.96
N ARG A 253 -13.17 23.76 -10.89
CA ARG A 253 -12.47 24.97 -11.33
C ARG A 253 -12.33 25.96 -10.19
N PHE A 254 -11.10 26.24 -9.79
CA PHE A 254 -10.79 27.12 -8.66
C PHE A 254 -10.04 28.38 -9.12
N PRO A 255 -10.19 29.50 -8.38
CA PRO A 255 -9.49 30.73 -8.68
C PRO A 255 -7.99 30.58 -8.43
N VAL A 256 -7.20 31.10 -9.37
CA VAL A 256 -5.73 31.15 -9.34
C VAL A 256 -5.28 32.54 -9.75
N ALA A 257 -4.23 33.06 -9.12
CA ALA A 257 -3.65 34.33 -9.50
C ALA A 257 -3.03 34.20 -10.91
N LYS A 258 -3.35 35.09 -11.86
CA LYS A 258 -2.83 35.00 -13.23
C LYS A 258 -1.31 35.05 -13.28
N GLY A 259 -0.68 35.74 -12.33
CA GLY A 259 0.77 35.78 -12.16
C GLY A 259 1.36 34.61 -11.37
N TYR A 260 0.71 33.43 -11.36
CA TYR A 260 1.13 32.26 -10.58
C TYR A 260 2.60 31.86 -10.82
N GLU A 261 3.15 32.08 -12.01
CA GLU A 261 4.57 31.79 -12.28
C GLU A 261 5.51 32.59 -11.37
N MET A 262 5.24 33.89 -11.19
CA MET A 262 6.04 34.73 -10.29
C MET A 262 5.92 34.25 -8.84
N ARG A 263 4.71 33.83 -8.45
CA ARG A 263 4.42 33.32 -7.12
C ARG A 263 5.15 31.99 -6.84
N LEU A 264 5.08 31.04 -7.76
CA LEU A 264 5.74 29.73 -7.63
C LEU A 264 7.26 29.85 -7.68
N CYS A 265 7.81 30.71 -8.56
CA CYS A 265 9.24 30.98 -8.61
C CYS A 265 9.78 31.57 -7.29
N SER A 266 8.98 32.37 -6.57
CA SER A 266 9.40 32.97 -5.29
C SER A 266 9.48 31.97 -4.12
N GLU A 267 8.75 30.87 -4.20
CA GLU A 267 8.71 29.84 -3.15
C GLU A 267 9.63 28.66 -3.47
N TYR A 268 9.61 28.18 -4.71
CA TYR A 268 10.30 26.95 -5.11
C TYR A 268 11.50 27.19 -6.04
N GLY A 269 11.71 28.41 -6.54
CA GLY A 269 12.71 28.68 -7.58
C GLY A 269 12.31 28.02 -8.90
N ASP A 270 13.00 26.94 -9.28
CA ASP A 270 12.64 26.13 -10.44
C ASP A 270 11.50 25.16 -10.11
N TRP A 271 10.27 25.67 -10.10
CA TRP A 271 9.07 24.93 -9.70
C TRP A 271 8.66 23.81 -10.66
N HIS A 272 9.26 23.74 -11.85
CA HIS A 272 9.09 22.61 -12.78
C HIS A 272 9.84 21.35 -12.32
N LYS A 273 10.88 21.52 -11.50
CA LYS A 273 11.61 20.41 -10.90
C LYS A 273 10.73 19.75 -9.83
N LYS A 274 10.45 18.46 -10.01
CA LYS A 274 9.77 17.63 -9.01
C LYS A 274 10.71 17.34 -7.84
N SER A 275 10.25 17.60 -6.62
CA SER A 275 10.92 17.30 -5.35
C SER A 275 9.92 16.57 -4.47
N LYS A 276 10.31 15.39 -3.96
CA LYS A 276 9.50 14.57 -3.05
C LYS A 276 9.76 14.94 -1.60
N SER A 277 10.92 15.54 -1.32
CA SER A 277 11.24 16.18 -0.04
C SER A 277 10.73 17.62 0.04
N GLY A 278 10.62 18.10 1.28
CA GLY A 278 10.10 19.42 1.62
C GLY A 278 8.65 19.33 2.09
N GLU A 279 8.42 19.73 3.34
CA GLU A 279 7.14 19.96 4.01
C GLU A 279 7.47 20.49 5.42
N ASP A 280 6.63 21.40 5.94
CA ASP A 280 6.80 21.98 7.27
C ASP A 280 6.01 21.24 8.37
N HIS A 281 5.38 20.13 8.02
CA HIS A 281 4.64 19.26 8.94
C HIS A 281 4.99 17.78 8.76
N THR A 282 4.39 16.95 9.60
CA THR A 282 4.57 15.49 9.53
C THR A 282 3.66 14.91 8.46
N TYR A 283 4.25 14.16 7.51
CA TYR A 283 3.50 13.35 6.55
C TYR A 283 3.10 11.98 7.15
N PRO A 284 1.86 11.50 6.88
CA PRO A 284 0.75 12.25 6.32
C PRO A 284 0.18 13.23 7.36
N CYS A 285 -0.49 14.30 6.91
CA CYS A 285 -1.07 15.35 7.74
C CYS A 285 -2.01 14.82 8.84
N TYR A 286 -2.60 13.64 8.62
CA TYR A 286 -3.50 12.95 9.54
C TYR A 286 -2.83 11.91 10.45
N ARG A 287 -1.50 11.77 10.44
CA ARG A 287 -0.77 10.74 11.21
C ARG A 287 -1.08 10.80 12.72
N GLU A 288 -1.09 11.98 13.30
CA GLU A 288 -1.42 12.15 14.73
C GLU A 288 -2.89 11.81 15.04
N SER A 289 -3.77 12.02 14.07
CA SER A 289 -5.19 11.71 14.17
C SER A 289 -5.44 10.19 14.17
N GLU A 290 -4.59 9.40 13.52
CA GLU A 290 -4.72 7.93 13.49
C GLU A 290 -4.71 7.34 14.91
N GLU A 291 -3.82 7.82 15.78
CA GLU A 291 -3.74 7.37 17.17
C GLU A 291 -4.99 7.78 17.95
N ARG A 292 -5.44 9.05 17.84
CA ARG A 292 -6.63 9.54 18.55
C ARG A 292 -7.89 8.78 18.14
N VAL A 293 -8.11 8.64 16.84
CA VAL A 293 -9.30 7.98 16.30
C VAL A 293 -9.34 6.49 16.65
N SER A 294 -8.19 5.82 16.78
CA SER A 294 -8.15 4.41 17.22
C SER A 294 -8.73 4.16 18.62
N HIS A 295 -8.81 5.20 19.46
CA HIS A 295 -9.45 5.15 20.77
C HIS A 295 -10.95 5.45 20.73
N ILE A 296 -11.41 6.20 19.73
CA ILE A 296 -12.79 6.71 19.60
C ILE A 296 -13.65 5.76 18.76
N LEU A 297 -13.13 5.35 17.60
CA LEU A 297 -13.71 4.33 16.76
C LEU A 297 -13.10 2.98 17.21
N PRO A 298 -13.91 1.98 17.64
CA PRO A 298 -13.37 0.71 18.12
C PRO A 298 -12.41 0.11 17.09
N ALA A 299 -11.40 -0.65 17.56
CA ALA A 299 -10.29 -1.23 16.79
C ALA A 299 -10.65 -1.98 15.48
N LYS A 300 -11.94 -2.15 15.19
CA LYS A 300 -12.50 -2.66 13.93
C LYS A 300 -12.59 -1.63 12.80
N ALA A 301 -12.47 -0.32 13.08
CA ALA A 301 -12.63 0.70 12.04
C ALA A 301 -11.52 0.66 10.98
N PHE A 302 -10.27 0.59 11.42
CA PHE A 302 -9.12 0.36 10.53
C PHE A 302 -8.18 -0.60 11.23
N PRO A 303 -8.45 -1.92 11.18
CA PRO A 303 -7.55 -2.87 11.77
C PRO A 303 -6.17 -2.65 11.15
N ARG A 304 -5.16 -2.42 11.99
CA ARG A 304 -3.77 -2.53 11.57
C ARG A 304 -3.33 -3.96 11.78
N TYR A 305 -2.60 -4.50 10.81
CA TYR A 305 -2.04 -5.82 10.95
C TYR A 305 -0.99 -5.79 12.07
N SER A 306 -1.16 -6.67 13.06
CA SER A 306 -0.14 -6.95 14.06
C SER A 306 0.49 -8.29 13.71
N PHE A 307 1.82 -8.34 13.69
CA PHE A 307 2.52 -9.57 13.36
C PHE A 307 2.19 -10.68 14.38
N GLN A 308 1.77 -11.81 13.83
CA GLN A 308 1.54 -13.08 14.52
C GLN A 308 2.49 -14.13 13.94
N LYS A 309 3.04 -15.00 14.79
CA LYS A 309 4.01 -16.02 14.35
C LYS A 309 3.34 -16.99 13.37
N GLU A 310 2.06 -17.27 13.62
CA GLU A 310 1.14 -18.10 12.85
C GLU A 310 0.99 -17.62 11.39
N SER A 311 1.26 -16.34 11.12
CA SER A 311 1.30 -15.81 9.76
C SER A 311 2.38 -16.50 8.93
N MET A 312 3.54 -16.78 9.51
CA MET A 312 4.64 -17.47 8.83
C MET A 312 4.55 -19.00 8.94
N GLU A 313 3.66 -19.54 9.75
CA GLU A 313 3.49 -20.98 9.88
C GLU A 313 2.95 -21.58 8.58
N ARG A 314 3.59 -22.68 8.16
CA ARG A 314 3.33 -23.37 6.90
C ARG A 314 3.18 -24.86 7.15
N ASN A 315 1.99 -25.39 6.89
CA ASN A 315 1.81 -26.84 6.78
C ASN A 315 2.29 -27.27 5.38
N PRO A 316 3.06 -28.37 5.26
CA PRO A 316 3.46 -28.89 3.96
C PRO A 316 2.24 -29.27 3.13
N VAL A 317 2.10 -28.67 1.95
CA VAL A 317 1.06 -29.01 0.98
C VAL A 317 1.74 -29.56 -0.25
N ARG A 318 1.44 -30.83 -0.57
CA ARG A 318 1.85 -31.43 -1.84
C ARG A 318 0.79 -31.16 -2.88
N SER A 319 1.20 -30.68 -4.05
CA SER A 319 0.26 -30.51 -5.17
C SER A 319 -0.36 -31.85 -5.57
N LEU A 320 -1.53 -31.84 -6.22
CA LEU A 320 -2.14 -33.06 -6.72
C LEU A 320 -1.16 -33.84 -7.63
N ARG A 321 -0.42 -33.10 -8.45
CA ARG A 321 0.64 -33.64 -9.30
C ARG A 321 1.76 -34.31 -8.50
N GLU A 322 2.26 -33.67 -7.46
CA GLU A 322 3.28 -34.25 -6.58
C GLU A 322 2.78 -35.51 -5.87
N GLN A 323 1.52 -35.53 -5.47
CA GLN A 323 0.89 -36.72 -4.87
C GLN A 323 0.84 -37.88 -5.85
N TYR A 324 0.41 -37.65 -7.10
CA TYR A 324 0.35 -38.70 -8.12
C TYR A 324 1.74 -39.25 -8.47
N LEU A 325 2.73 -38.37 -8.60
CA LEU A 325 4.12 -38.79 -8.80
C LEU A 325 4.68 -39.54 -7.58
N GLY A 326 4.25 -39.18 -6.38
CA GLY A 326 4.59 -39.86 -5.13
C GLY A 326 4.00 -41.27 -5.04
N ILE A 327 2.78 -41.49 -5.54
CA ILE A 327 2.16 -42.84 -5.64
C ILE A 327 3.01 -43.73 -6.55
N LEU A 328 3.46 -43.21 -7.70
CA LEU A 328 4.33 -43.93 -8.62
C LEU A 328 5.72 -44.23 -8.02
N ASP A 329 6.27 -43.32 -7.21
CA ASP A 329 7.47 -43.59 -6.41
C ASP A 329 7.24 -44.69 -5.37
N GLY A 330 6.05 -44.75 -4.78
CA GLY A 330 5.60 -45.84 -3.91
C GLY A 330 5.59 -47.19 -4.63
N PHE A 331 5.02 -47.27 -5.84
CA PHE A 331 5.05 -48.50 -6.64
C PHE A 331 6.49 -48.95 -6.95
N LEU A 332 7.38 -48.03 -7.29
CA LEU A 332 8.79 -48.35 -7.52
C LEU A 332 9.48 -48.89 -6.26
N LEU A 333 9.13 -48.39 -5.07
CA LEU A 333 9.68 -48.86 -3.81
C LEU A 333 9.15 -50.25 -3.44
N GLU A 334 7.84 -50.47 -3.57
CA GLU A 334 7.22 -51.75 -3.27
C GLU A 334 7.62 -52.83 -4.29
N GLU A 335 7.85 -52.52 -5.56
CA GLU A 335 8.43 -53.48 -6.52
C GLU A 335 9.81 -53.96 -6.05
N ARG A 336 10.68 -53.05 -5.58
CA ARG A 336 12.01 -53.44 -5.05
C ARG A 336 11.87 -54.33 -3.83
N ARG A 337 10.95 -54.00 -2.92
CA ARG A 337 10.64 -54.82 -1.75
C ARG A 337 10.11 -56.20 -2.15
N GLY A 338 9.24 -56.25 -3.15
CA GLY A 338 8.71 -57.49 -3.71
C GLY A 338 9.82 -58.38 -4.25
N SER A 339 10.78 -57.83 -4.99
CA SER A 339 11.96 -58.56 -5.44
C SER A 339 12.79 -59.14 -4.29
N GLU A 340 12.95 -58.40 -3.19
CA GLU A 340 13.65 -58.91 -2.01
C GLU A 340 12.91 -60.07 -1.33
N LEU A 341 11.58 -59.96 -1.19
CA LEU A 341 10.75 -61.04 -0.65
C LEU A 341 10.84 -62.30 -1.51
N PHE A 342 10.79 -62.13 -2.82
CA PHE A 342 10.96 -63.24 -3.77
C PHE A 342 12.34 -63.90 -3.64
N ARG A 343 13.42 -63.11 -3.58
CA ARG A 343 14.79 -63.64 -3.40
C ARG A 343 14.98 -64.36 -2.06
N LYS A 344 14.27 -63.95 -1.01
CA LYS A 344 14.27 -64.61 0.31
C LYS A 344 13.37 -65.86 0.36
N GLY A 345 12.60 -66.14 -0.69
CA GLY A 345 11.67 -67.27 -0.74
C GLY A 345 10.38 -67.05 0.07
N GLU A 346 10.06 -65.80 0.42
CA GLU A 346 8.85 -65.43 1.16
C GLU A 346 7.65 -65.29 0.22
N TYR A 347 7.28 -66.36 -0.49
CA TYR A 347 6.32 -66.33 -1.60
C TYR A 347 4.91 -65.88 -1.19
N TYR A 348 4.43 -66.26 0.00
CA TYR A 348 3.12 -65.82 0.49
C TYR A 348 3.07 -64.30 0.71
N SER A 349 4.10 -63.74 1.33
CA SER A 349 4.24 -62.28 1.54
C SER A 349 4.35 -61.54 0.20
N TYR A 350 5.11 -62.12 -0.74
CA TYR A 350 5.23 -61.57 -2.09
C TYR A 350 3.90 -61.58 -2.85
N GLN A 351 3.17 -62.68 -2.80
CA GLN A 351 1.86 -62.82 -3.43
C GLN A 351 0.83 -61.84 -2.86
N SER A 352 0.82 -61.64 -1.54
CA SER A 352 -0.02 -60.64 -0.86
C SER A 352 0.32 -59.21 -1.30
N LEU A 353 1.62 -58.91 -1.43
CA LEU A 353 2.09 -57.60 -1.92
C LEU A 353 1.64 -57.34 -3.37
N LEU A 354 1.75 -58.34 -4.26
CA LEU A 354 1.31 -58.22 -5.65
C LEU A 354 -0.19 -57.91 -5.76
N ALA A 355 -1.03 -58.60 -4.97
CA ALA A 355 -2.46 -58.32 -4.94
C ALA A 355 -2.75 -56.88 -4.47
N THR A 356 -2.08 -56.45 -3.39
CA THR A 356 -2.22 -55.09 -2.86
C THR A 356 -1.78 -54.03 -3.89
N LEU A 357 -0.66 -54.27 -4.59
CA LEU A 357 -0.16 -53.40 -5.63
C LEU A 357 -1.13 -53.30 -6.80
N GLN A 358 -1.73 -54.41 -7.23
CA GLN A 358 -2.67 -54.43 -8.33
C GLN A 358 -3.94 -53.65 -7.97
N GLU A 359 -4.52 -53.87 -6.79
CA GLU A 359 -5.69 -53.11 -6.30
C GLU A 359 -5.40 -51.61 -6.23
N THR A 360 -4.22 -51.24 -5.69
CA THR A 360 -3.80 -49.83 -5.58
C THR A 360 -3.56 -49.20 -6.95
N ALA A 361 -2.97 -49.94 -7.90
CA ALA A 361 -2.74 -49.47 -9.25
C ALA A 361 -4.04 -49.25 -10.03
N ILE A 362 -5.04 -50.11 -9.85
CA ILE A 362 -6.38 -49.93 -10.43
C ILE A 362 -7.05 -48.66 -9.88
N ALA A 363 -7.09 -48.50 -8.56
CA ALA A 363 -7.67 -47.31 -7.92
C ALA A 363 -6.94 -46.02 -8.35
N PHE A 364 -5.62 -46.06 -8.46
CA PHE A 364 -4.84 -44.94 -8.99
C PHE A 364 -5.15 -44.65 -10.46
N GLY A 365 -5.40 -45.69 -11.26
CA GLY A 365 -5.79 -45.55 -12.67
C GLY A 365 -7.10 -44.80 -12.85
N GLU A 366 -8.12 -45.10 -12.04
CA GLU A 366 -9.40 -44.39 -12.06
C GLU A 366 -9.23 -42.90 -11.75
N LEU A 367 -8.42 -42.57 -10.72
CA LEU A 367 -8.11 -41.18 -10.35
C LEU A 367 -7.33 -40.45 -11.44
N LEU A 368 -6.35 -41.13 -12.04
CA LEU A 368 -5.53 -40.57 -13.10
C LEU A 368 -6.38 -40.31 -14.35
N GLU A 369 -7.23 -41.27 -14.73
CA GLU A 369 -8.15 -41.17 -15.88
C GLU A 369 -9.08 -39.95 -15.77
N GLU A 370 -9.62 -39.66 -14.57
CA GLU A 370 -10.46 -38.48 -14.34
C GLU A 370 -9.71 -37.17 -14.68
N LYS A 371 -8.39 -37.13 -14.45
CA LYS A 371 -7.57 -35.91 -14.62
C LYS A 371 -6.94 -35.77 -16.00
N ILE A 372 -6.42 -36.84 -16.60
CA ILE A 372 -5.71 -36.78 -17.89
C ILE A 372 -6.53 -37.33 -19.06
N GLY A 373 -7.66 -37.98 -18.77
CA GLY A 373 -8.53 -38.62 -19.75
C GLY A 373 -8.11 -40.06 -20.08
N LYS A 374 -9.10 -40.88 -20.45
CA LYS A 374 -8.94 -42.31 -20.76
C LYS A 374 -8.00 -42.61 -21.93
N ASP A 375 -7.90 -41.71 -22.89
CA ASP A 375 -7.13 -41.90 -24.12
C ASP A 375 -5.64 -41.55 -23.94
N ALA A 376 -5.19 -41.26 -22.70
CA ALA A 376 -3.83 -40.89 -22.39
C ALA A 376 -2.88 -42.10 -22.35
N GLU A 377 -1.64 -41.93 -22.81
CA GLU A 377 -0.66 -43.04 -22.90
C GLU A 377 -0.30 -43.58 -21.51
N SER A 378 -0.31 -42.71 -20.48
CA SER A 378 -0.12 -43.14 -19.10
C SER A 378 -1.17 -44.14 -18.63
N ILE A 379 -2.42 -44.07 -19.12
CA ILE A 379 -3.45 -45.05 -18.74
C ILE A 379 -3.11 -46.42 -19.33
N SER A 380 -2.75 -46.49 -20.61
CA SER A 380 -2.34 -47.74 -21.25
C SER A 380 -1.08 -48.36 -20.63
N LEU A 381 -0.11 -47.53 -20.21
CA LEU A 381 1.08 -47.99 -19.50
C LEU A 381 0.74 -48.54 -18.11
N LEU A 382 -0.23 -47.95 -17.43
CA LEU A 382 -0.71 -48.42 -16.12
C LEU A 382 -1.52 -49.72 -16.25
N GLU A 383 -2.37 -49.86 -17.27
CA GLU A 383 -3.06 -51.12 -17.59
C GLU A 383 -2.06 -52.25 -17.85
N SER A 384 -1.00 -51.96 -18.61
CA SER A 384 0.09 -52.90 -18.87
C SER A 384 0.79 -53.30 -17.56
N TYR A 385 0.97 -52.36 -16.63
CA TYR A 385 1.55 -52.66 -15.32
C TYR A 385 0.65 -53.58 -14.48
N CYS A 386 -0.66 -53.32 -14.45
CA CYS A 386 -1.64 -54.17 -13.78
C CYS A 386 -1.64 -55.60 -14.35
N GLU A 387 -1.56 -55.75 -15.67
CA GLU A 387 -1.46 -57.06 -16.33
C GLU A 387 -0.17 -57.80 -15.95
N MET A 388 0.97 -57.10 -15.91
CA MET A 388 2.24 -57.70 -15.48
C MET A 388 2.19 -58.14 -14.00
N LEU A 389 1.55 -57.38 -13.12
CA LEU A 389 1.35 -57.77 -11.72
C LEU A 389 0.49 -59.04 -11.62
N TYR A 390 -0.58 -59.13 -12.40
CA TYR A 390 -1.45 -60.29 -12.44
C TYR A 390 -0.71 -61.56 -12.89
N GLN A 391 0.10 -61.46 -13.95
CA GLN A 391 0.92 -62.57 -14.44
C GLN A 391 1.93 -63.04 -13.39
N LYS A 392 2.58 -62.11 -12.68
CA LYS A 392 3.48 -62.43 -11.55
C LYS A 392 2.72 -63.12 -10.41
N TYR A 393 1.48 -62.70 -10.13
CA TYR A 393 0.67 -63.33 -9.09
C TYR A 393 0.31 -64.78 -9.46
N GLN A 394 -0.08 -65.02 -10.72
CA GLN A 394 -0.40 -66.36 -11.21
C GLN A 394 0.81 -67.29 -11.20
N SER A 395 1.99 -66.81 -11.60
CA SER A 395 3.21 -67.63 -11.62
C SER A 395 3.64 -68.09 -10.23
N VAL A 396 3.48 -67.25 -9.21
CA VAL A 396 3.77 -67.60 -7.81
C VAL A 396 2.74 -68.59 -7.23
N SER A 397 1.51 -68.58 -7.77
CA SER A 397 0.40 -69.44 -7.29
C SER A 397 0.47 -70.89 -7.80
N SER A 398 1.25 -71.16 -8.85
CA SER A 398 1.36 -72.49 -9.50
C SER A 398 2.82 -72.96 -9.54
N PRO A 399 3.33 -73.64 -8.49
CA PRO A 399 4.76 -73.89 -8.30
C PRO A 399 5.42 -74.93 -9.23
N GLU A 400 4.67 -75.59 -10.11
CA GLU A 400 5.13 -76.84 -10.74
C GLU A 400 5.95 -76.68 -12.03
N GLU A 401 6.01 -75.52 -12.68
CA GLU A 401 6.91 -75.32 -13.82
C GLU A 401 7.58 -73.94 -13.86
N LYS A 402 8.91 -74.00 -13.95
CA LYS A 402 9.89 -72.96 -14.38
C LYS A 402 10.50 -72.02 -13.32
N LYS A 403 11.76 -72.35 -13.03
CA LYS A 403 12.85 -71.40 -12.72
C LYS A 403 13.25 -70.62 -13.97
N GLU A 404 12.37 -69.81 -14.53
CA GLU A 404 12.78 -68.77 -15.50
C GLU A 404 13.03 -67.48 -14.73
N GLU A 405 14.17 -66.83 -15.02
CA GLU A 405 14.52 -65.51 -14.50
C GLU A 405 13.35 -64.54 -14.74
N MET A 406 12.60 -64.23 -13.69
CA MET A 406 11.52 -63.25 -13.77
C MET A 406 12.14 -61.90 -14.15
N GLN A 407 11.59 -61.26 -15.19
CA GLN A 407 12.00 -59.96 -15.73
C GLN A 407 11.80 -58.83 -14.70
N GLU A 408 12.66 -58.79 -13.68
CA GLU A 408 12.72 -57.74 -12.65
C GLU A 408 12.94 -56.36 -13.30
N GLU A 409 13.67 -56.31 -14.42
CA GLU A 409 13.91 -55.11 -15.22
C GLU A 409 12.64 -54.61 -15.93
N GLY A 410 11.68 -55.47 -16.24
CA GLY A 410 10.50 -55.15 -17.04
C GLY A 410 9.51 -54.21 -16.34
N THR A 411 9.07 -54.56 -15.13
CA THR A 411 8.09 -53.73 -14.38
C THR A 411 8.70 -52.42 -13.90
N VAL A 412 9.95 -52.44 -13.44
CA VAL A 412 10.64 -51.22 -13.00
C VAL A 412 10.87 -50.27 -14.17
N SER A 413 11.23 -50.79 -15.36
CA SER A 413 11.35 -49.98 -16.58
C SER A 413 10.00 -49.39 -16.98
N LEU A 414 8.93 -50.20 -16.95
CA LEU A 414 7.57 -49.75 -17.25
C LEU A 414 7.10 -48.64 -16.30
N LEU A 415 7.30 -48.79 -14.98
CA LEU A 415 6.94 -47.78 -13.99
C LEU A 415 7.73 -46.47 -14.17
N LYS A 416 9.01 -46.55 -14.56
CA LYS A 416 9.81 -45.36 -14.90
C LYS A 416 9.24 -44.66 -16.14
N ALA A 417 8.93 -45.42 -17.19
CA ALA A 417 8.30 -44.90 -18.41
C ALA A 417 6.93 -44.26 -18.11
N LEU A 418 6.10 -44.94 -17.31
CA LEU A 418 4.81 -44.44 -16.82
C LEU A 418 4.99 -43.12 -16.08
N LYS A 419 5.92 -43.05 -15.12
CA LYS A 419 6.20 -41.83 -14.36
C LYS A 419 6.61 -40.68 -15.26
N ASP A 420 7.51 -40.92 -16.21
CA ASP A 420 7.96 -39.88 -17.14
C ASP A 420 6.86 -39.46 -18.12
N ARG A 421 5.93 -40.36 -18.45
CA ARG A 421 4.74 -40.04 -19.23
C ARG A 421 3.73 -39.21 -18.43
N VAL A 422 3.43 -39.59 -17.18
CA VAL A 422 2.55 -38.84 -16.28
C VAL A 422 3.10 -37.44 -16.05
N LYS A 423 4.43 -37.28 -15.90
CA LYS A 423 5.05 -35.94 -15.80
C LYS A 423 4.77 -35.06 -17.01
N LYS A 424 4.62 -35.62 -18.21
CA LYS A 424 4.34 -34.87 -19.44
C LYS A 424 2.85 -34.59 -19.60
N GLU A 425 2.00 -35.59 -19.36
CA GLU A 425 0.56 -35.51 -19.59
C GLU A 425 -0.18 -34.73 -18.51
N LEU A 426 0.20 -34.93 -17.24
CA LEU A 426 -0.27 -34.08 -16.16
C LEU A 426 0.57 -32.79 -16.18
N LYS A 427 -0.03 -31.65 -16.48
CA LYS A 427 0.71 -30.37 -16.53
C LYS A 427 0.93 -29.82 -15.12
N VAL A 428 1.97 -29.01 -14.94
CA VAL A 428 2.09 -28.17 -13.73
C VAL A 428 0.94 -27.18 -13.73
N GLN A 429 0.20 -27.07 -12.64
CA GLN A 429 -0.96 -26.18 -12.55
C GLN A 429 -0.62 -24.88 -11.83
N ALA A 430 -0.70 -23.76 -12.54
CA ALA A 430 -0.47 -22.43 -11.99
C ALA A 430 -1.79 -21.64 -12.00
N VAL A 431 -2.25 -21.24 -10.83
CA VAL A 431 -3.47 -20.43 -10.66
C VAL A 431 -3.10 -18.96 -10.49
N PHE A 432 -3.66 -18.10 -11.32
CA PHE A 432 -3.49 -16.65 -11.25
C PHE A 432 -4.78 -16.02 -10.74
N LEU A 433 -4.72 -15.45 -9.55
CA LEU A 433 -5.84 -14.77 -8.90
C LEU A 433 -5.70 -13.25 -9.10
N LEU A 434 -6.72 -12.61 -9.67
CA LEU A 434 -6.77 -11.16 -9.88
C LEU A 434 -8.16 -10.63 -9.53
N HIS A 435 -8.26 -9.45 -8.94
CA HIS A 435 -9.55 -8.81 -8.64
C HIS A 435 -9.93 -7.72 -9.64
N ARG A 436 -8.95 -7.08 -10.29
CA ARG A 436 -9.18 -6.10 -11.37
C ARG A 436 -8.57 -6.55 -12.70
N ALA A 437 -9.27 -6.28 -13.80
CA ALA A 437 -8.85 -6.64 -15.15
C ALA A 437 -7.67 -5.78 -15.63
N LYS A 438 -7.64 -4.49 -15.30
CA LYS A 438 -6.55 -3.58 -15.68
C LYS A 438 -5.19 -4.00 -15.11
N ASP A 439 -5.18 -4.63 -13.94
CA ASP A 439 -3.97 -5.10 -13.27
C ASP A 439 -3.42 -6.39 -13.89
N PHE A 440 -4.16 -7.04 -14.81
CA PHE A 440 -3.67 -8.22 -15.52
C PHE A 440 -2.41 -7.96 -16.35
N ALA A 441 -2.16 -6.70 -16.73
CA ALA A 441 -0.94 -6.30 -17.41
C ALA A 441 0.34 -6.71 -16.65
N CYS A 442 0.32 -6.73 -15.30
CA CYS A 442 1.48 -7.12 -14.51
C CYS A 442 1.79 -8.62 -14.51
N LEU A 443 0.84 -9.47 -14.92
CA LEU A 443 1.00 -10.92 -15.01
C LEU A 443 0.95 -11.45 -16.44
N ARG A 444 0.46 -10.65 -17.39
CA ARG A 444 0.25 -11.08 -18.78
C ARG A 444 1.51 -11.69 -19.42
N PRO A 445 2.69 -11.02 -19.42
CA PRO A 445 3.89 -11.59 -20.02
C PRO A 445 4.31 -12.92 -19.38
N LEU A 446 4.12 -13.04 -18.07
CA LEU A 446 4.41 -14.24 -17.29
C LEU A 446 3.48 -15.41 -17.70
N VAL A 447 2.17 -15.15 -17.78
CA VAL A 447 1.18 -16.13 -18.25
C VAL A 447 1.48 -16.58 -19.67
N ASP A 448 1.79 -15.64 -20.57
CA ASP A 448 2.10 -15.93 -21.98
C ASP A 448 3.36 -16.79 -22.13
N ALA A 449 4.36 -16.57 -21.27
CA ALA A 449 5.56 -17.39 -21.24
C ALA A 449 5.30 -18.79 -20.70
N LEU A 450 4.57 -18.92 -19.58
CA LEU A 450 4.28 -20.22 -18.97
C LEU A 450 3.36 -21.09 -19.83
N ARG A 451 2.44 -20.50 -20.59
CA ARG A 451 1.58 -21.25 -21.54
C ARG A 451 2.36 -21.94 -22.67
N LYS A 452 3.58 -21.49 -22.96
CA LYS A 452 4.48 -22.13 -23.93
C LYS A 452 5.25 -23.31 -23.32
N GLU A 453 5.22 -23.44 -22.00
CA GLU A 453 5.81 -24.55 -21.24
C GLU A 453 4.76 -25.61 -20.89
N ASN A 454 5.16 -26.67 -20.18
CA ASN A 454 4.23 -27.69 -19.70
C ASN A 454 3.40 -27.25 -18.47
N VAL A 455 2.79 -26.05 -18.55
CA VAL A 455 2.03 -25.42 -17.47
C VAL A 455 0.58 -25.15 -17.89
N ALA A 456 -0.37 -25.65 -17.11
CA ALA A 456 -1.78 -25.30 -17.18
C ALA A 456 -2.03 -24.01 -16.37
N CYS A 457 -2.05 -22.87 -17.07
CA CYS A 457 -2.35 -21.58 -16.47
C CYS A 457 -3.87 -21.37 -16.33
N LYS A 458 -4.36 -21.31 -15.10
CA LYS A 458 -5.76 -20.99 -14.76
C LYS A 458 -5.85 -19.55 -14.30
N ILE A 459 -6.60 -18.71 -15.03
CA ILE A 459 -6.83 -17.32 -14.63
C ILE A 459 -8.21 -17.24 -13.99
N ILE A 460 -8.25 -16.84 -12.72
CA ILE A 460 -9.47 -16.78 -11.92
C ILE A 460 -9.64 -15.34 -11.43
N PRO A 461 -10.45 -14.54 -12.13
CA PRO A 461 -10.94 -13.27 -11.61
C PRO A 461 -11.77 -13.52 -10.35
N ILE A 462 -11.52 -12.76 -9.28
CA ILE A 462 -12.22 -12.89 -7.99
C ILE A 462 -12.98 -11.59 -7.66
N PRO A 463 -14.13 -11.68 -6.97
CA PRO A 463 -14.87 -10.50 -6.57
C PRO A 463 -14.15 -9.70 -5.48
N TYR A 464 -14.36 -8.39 -5.51
CA TYR A 464 -13.87 -7.44 -4.51
C TYR A 464 -14.98 -6.52 -4.03
N TYR A 465 -14.78 -5.90 -2.88
CA TYR A 465 -15.77 -5.10 -2.19
C TYR A 465 -15.19 -3.77 -1.78
N ASP A 466 -15.97 -2.70 -1.93
CA ASP A 466 -15.67 -1.43 -1.29
C ASP A 466 -15.83 -1.56 0.22
N LYS A 467 -15.00 -0.82 0.97
CA LYS A 467 -15.02 -0.83 2.44
C LYS A 467 -15.50 0.49 3.01
N ALA A 468 -16.45 0.41 3.93
CA ALA A 468 -16.79 1.52 4.80
C ALA A 468 -15.69 1.77 5.86
N VAL A 469 -15.79 2.91 6.55
CA VAL A 469 -14.89 3.33 7.65
C VAL A 469 -14.85 2.34 8.81
N ASN A 470 -15.89 1.52 8.99
CA ASN A 470 -15.95 0.51 10.04
C ASN A 470 -15.45 -0.88 9.58
N GLY A 471 -14.88 -0.97 8.37
CA GLY A 471 -14.43 -2.21 7.75
C GLY A 471 -15.52 -3.04 7.09
N ALA A 472 -16.80 -2.65 7.16
CA ALA A 472 -17.88 -3.38 6.53
C ALA A 472 -17.81 -3.27 4.99
N PHE A 473 -18.19 -4.35 4.31
CA PHE A 473 -18.33 -4.36 2.85
C PHE A 473 -19.59 -3.62 2.43
N THR A 474 -19.48 -2.78 1.39
CA THR A 474 -20.59 -1.99 0.86
C THR A 474 -21.02 -2.48 -0.52
N GLU A 475 -20.26 -2.16 -1.57
CA GLU A 475 -20.57 -2.53 -2.96
C GLU A 475 -19.66 -3.67 -3.40
N MET A 476 -20.24 -4.68 -4.06
CA MET A 476 -19.50 -5.82 -4.64
C MET A 476 -19.23 -5.58 -6.12
N HIS A 477 -18.01 -5.89 -6.54
CA HIS A 477 -17.51 -5.71 -7.88
C HIS A 477 -16.93 -7.02 -8.43
N TYR A 478 -17.14 -7.27 -9.71
CA TYR A 478 -16.60 -8.45 -10.40
C TYR A 478 -16.29 -8.13 -11.86
N GLU A 479 -15.01 -8.17 -12.23
CA GLU A 479 -14.51 -7.77 -13.55
C GLU A 479 -14.18 -8.95 -14.48
N GLY A 480 -14.66 -10.16 -14.19
CA GLY A 480 -14.30 -11.36 -14.97
C GLY A 480 -14.63 -11.28 -16.46
N GLY A 481 -15.65 -10.50 -16.84
CA GLY A 481 -16.02 -10.25 -18.24
C GLY A 481 -15.17 -9.20 -18.95
N GLU A 482 -14.32 -8.47 -18.22
CA GLU A 482 -13.47 -7.39 -18.75
C GLU A 482 -12.07 -7.88 -19.13
N PHE A 483 -11.73 -9.13 -18.79
CA PHE A 483 -10.46 -9.74 -19.18
C PHE A 483 -10.37 -9.97 -20.69
N PRO A 484 -9.15 -9.92 -21.29
CA PRO A 484 -8.99 -10.09 -22.73
C PRO A 484 -9.46 -11.48 -23.21
N LYS A 485 -10.24 -11.50 -24.30
CA LYS A 485 -10.95 -12.70 -24.79
C LYS A 485 -10.03 -13.83 -25.25
N GLU A 486 -8.77 -13.53 -25.53
CA GLU A 486 -7.75 -14.51 -25.90
C GLU A 486 -7.32 -15.41 -24.72
N TYR A 487 -7.72 -15.07 -23.49
CA TYR A 487 -7.46 -15.88 -22.30
C TYR A 487 -8.70 -16.65 -21.88
N ALA A 488 -8.55 -17.97 -21.68
CA ALA A 488 -9.58 -18.77 -21.03
C ALA A 488 -9.69 -18.37 -19.55
N ILE A 489 -10.83 -17.77 -19.19
CA ILE A 489 -11.16 -17.37 -17.83
C ILE A 489 -11.89 -18.51 -17.12
N THR A 490 -11.42 -18.83 -15.92
CA THR A 490 -12.04 -19.85 -15.05
C THR A 490 -12.94 -19.14 -14.04
N ASP A 491 -14.19 -19.58 -13.94
CA ASP A 491 -15.14 -19.04 -12.95
C ASP A 491 -14.69 -19.44 -11.53
N TYR A 492 -14.54 -18.43 -10.66
CA TYR A 492 -14.11 -18.60 -9.27
C TYR A 492 -15.05 -19.49 -8.45
N LYS A 493 -16.32 -19.62 -8.85
CA LYS A 493 -17.27 -20.53 -8.19
C LYS A 493 -17.13 -21.99 -8.60
N SER A 494 -16.49 -22.25 -9.74
CA SER A 494 -16.38 -23.58 -10.33
C SER A 494 -15.08 -24.30 -9.98
N TYR A 495 -14.07 -23.57 -9.51
CA TYR A 495 -12.74 -24.11 -9.24
C TYR A 495 -12.63 -24.57 -7.78
N ASP A 496 -12.40 -25.86 -7.57
CA ASP A 496 -12.29 -26.49 -6.25
C ASP A 496 -10.82 -26.62 -5.84
N PHE A 497 -10.36 -25.69 -4.99
CA PHE A 497 -8.96 -25.66 -4.52
C PHE A 497 -8.56 -26.89 -3.71
N GLU A 498 -9.48 -27.52 -2.98
CA GLU A 498 -9.20 -28.71 -2.17
C GLU A 498 -9.00 -29.95 -3.04
N LYS A 499 -9.72 -30.04 -4.16
CA LYS A 499 -9.54 -31.14 -5.13
C LYS A 499 -8.40 -30.92 -6.10
N GLU A 500 -8.17 -29.68 -6.53
CA GLU A 500 -7.17 -29.38 -7.55
C GLU A 500 -5.75 -29.28 -6.99
N LEU A 501 -5.59 -28.80 -5.74
CA LEU A 501 -4.29 -28.61 -5.06
C LEU A 501 -3.18 -28.14 -6.02
N PRO A 502 -3.30 -26.90 -6.55
CA PRO A 502 -2.43 -26.41 -7.61
C PRO A 502 -0.96 -26.34 -7.16
N ASP A 503 -0.05 -26.55 -8.13
CA ASP A 503 1.40 -26.47 -7.90
C ASP A 503 1.83 -25.07 -7.42
N CYS A 504 1.16 -24.02 -7.90
CA CYS A 504 1.28 -22.68 -7.33
C CYS A 504 -0.02 -21.87 -7.43
N ILE A 505 -0.13 -20.89 -6.53
CA ILE A 505 -1.13 -19.82 -6.60
C ILE A 505 -0.38 -18.50 -6.64
N VAL A 506 -0.60 -17.70 -7.68
CA VAL A 506 -0.04 -16.36 -7.86
C VAL A 506 -1.10 -15.32 -7.53
N MET A 507 -0.82 -14.46 -6.56
CA MET A 507 -1.62 -13.29 -6.18
C MET A 507 -0.90 -12.00 -6.56
N ASN A 508 -1.65 -11.00 -7.03
CA ASN A 508 -1.09 -9.70 -7.42
C ASN A 508 -1.34 -8.57 -6.41
N SER A 509 -2.01 -8.89 -5.30
CA SER A 509 -2.25 -8.03 -4.15
C SER A 509 -2.14 -8.89 -2.88
N PRO A 510 -1.87 -8.32 -1.70
CA PRO A 510 -1.72 -9.08 -0.45
C PRO A 510 -2.89 -10.00 -0.08
N TYR A 511 -4.08 -9.70 -0.61
CA TYR A 511 -5.30 -10.51 -0.45
C TYR A 511 -5.64 -10.73 1.02
N ASP A 512 -6.07 -9.65 1.65
CA ASP A 512 -6.40 -9.58 3.06
C ASP A 512 -7.46 -8.49 3.34
N GLU A 513 -7.79 -8.32 4.62
CA GLU A 513 -8.77 -7.36 5.10
C GLU A 513 -8.20 -5.98 5.44
N TYR A 514 -6.89 -5.74 5.27
CA TYR A 514 -6.20 -4.59 5.88
C TYR A 514 -6.15 -3.34 5.00
N ASN A 515 -6.42 -3.48 3.70
CA ASN A 515 -6.57 -2.31 2.84
C ASN A 515 -7.75 -1.43 3.32
N PRO A 516 -7.60 -0.10 3.42
CA PRO A 516 -8.61 0.77 4.02
C PRO A 516 -9.82 1.04 3.11
N VAL A 517 -9.69 0.85 1.80
CA VAL A 517 -10.72 1.27 0.83
C VAL A 517 -11.41 0.11 0.14
N PHE A 518 -10.77 -1.05 0.03
CA PHE A 518 -11.37 -2.26 -0.52
C PHE A 518 -10.91 -3.52 0.20
N SER A 519 -11.56 -4.64 -0.06
CA SER A 519 -11.03 -5.97 0.21
C SER A 519 -11.60 -6.97 -0.81
N ILE A 520 -11.16 -8.21 -0.75
CA ILE A 520 -11.64 -9.29 -1.62
C ILE A 520 -12.57 -10.21 -0.84
N GLU A 521 -13.24 -11.13 -1.54
CA GLU A 521 -13.98 -12.21 -0.89
C GLU A 521 -13.11 -13.00 0.11
N PRO A 522 -13.48 -13.06 1.41
CA PRO A 522 -12.66 -13.63 2.47
C PRO A 522 -12.15 -15.05 2.24
N ALA A 523 -12.87 -15.87 1.46
CA ALA A 523 -12.43 -17.20 1.08
C ALA A 523 -11.07 -17.19 0.35
N PHE A 524 -10.76 -16.10 -0.36
CA PHE A 524 -9.52 -15.90 -1.11
C PHE A 524 -8.45 -15.15 -0.33
N TYR A 525 -8.64 -14.87 0.96
CA TYR A 525 -7.56 -14.30 1.76
C TYR A 525 -6.33 -15.21 1.77
N SER A 526 -5.14 -14.61 1.73
CA SER A 526 -3.86 -15.31 1.68
C SER A 526 -3.69 -16.32 2.83
N ARG A 527 -4.26 -16.05 4.02
CA ARG A 527 -4.30 -17.01 5.14
C ARG A 527 -5.03 -18.31 4.82
N ASN A 528 -6.02 -18.26 3.94
CA ASN A 528 -6.79 -19.40 3.49
C ASN A 528 -6.12 -20.06 2.29
N LEU A 529 -5.67 -19.27 1.30
CA LEU A 529 -5.03 -19.76 0.08
C LEU A 529 -3.79 -20.60 0.35
N LYS A 530 -3.01 -20.25 1.38
CA LYS A 530 -1.81 -21.01 1.74
C LYS A 530 -2.14 -22.49 2.01
N ARG A 531 -3.35 -22.84 2.44
CA ARG A 531 -3.74 -24.24 2.70
C ARG A 531 -3.84 -25.12 1.45
N PHE A 532 -3.94 -24.52 0.26
CA PHE A 532 -4.22 -25.24 -0.99
C PHE A 532 -3.01 -25.38 -1.92
N THR A 533 -1.89 -24.77 -1.59
CA THR A 533 -0.67 -24.86 -2.41
C THR A 533 0.57 -24.85 -1.56
N GLY A 534 1.63 -25.52 -2.01
CA GLY A 534 2.97 -25.42 -1.42
C GLY A 534 3.74 -24.17 -1.88
N LYS A 535 3.24 -23.46 -2.90
CA LYS A 535 3.92 -22.30 -3.50
C LYS A 535 2.92 -21.16 -3.71
N LEU A 536 2.66 -20.38 -2.65
CA LEU A 536 1.89 -19.15 -2.70
C LEU A 536 2.82 -18.00 -3.06
N ILE A 537 2.57 -17.32 -4.17
CA ILE A 537 3.48 -16.35 -4.77
C ILE A 537 2.80 -14.98 -4.85
N TYR A 538 3.42 -13.95 -4.30
CA TYR A 538 2.97 -12.57 -4.40
C TYR A 538 3.81 -11.80 -5.42
N ILE A 539 3.17 -11.17 -6.40
CA ILE A 539 3.80 -10.29 -7.38
C ILE A 539 3.02 -8.97 -7.41
N PRO A 540 3.52 -7.86 -6.85
CA PRO A 540 2.78 -6.60 -6.79
C PRO A 540 2.25 -6.15 -8.16
N TRP A 541 1.02 -5.66 -8.19
CA TRP A 541 0.38 -5.14 -9.41
C TRP A 541 0.99 -3.83 -9.93
N PHE A 542 2.02 -3.30 -9.27
CA PHE A 542 2.60 -2.00 -9.52
C PHE A 542 4.14 -2.02 -9.44
N VAL A 543 4.76 -0.93 -9.87
CA VAL A 543 6.21 -0.64 -9.75
C VAL A 543 6.34 0.81 -9.30
N THR A 544 7.21 1.09 -8.32
CA THR A 544 7.53 2.45 -7.87
C THR A 544 8.94 2.84 -8.33
N ASP A 545 9.36 4.07 -8.07
CA ASP A 545 10.78 4.38 -8.02
C ASP A 545 11.45 3.51 -6.94
N GLU A 546 12.76 3.33 -7.06
CA GLU A 546 13.54 2.70 -5.99
C GLU A 546 13.46 3.56 -4.73
N ILE A 547 13.31 2.91 -3.57
CA ILE A 547 13.13 3.59 -2.28
C ILE A 547 14.40 3.33 -1.46
N ASP A 548 15.16 4.38 -1.19
CA ASP A 548 16.27 4.33 -0.23
C ASP A 548 15.79 4.88 1.13
N PRO A 549 15.69 4.04 2.19
CA PRO A 549 15.23 4.48 3.51
C PRO A 549 16.04 5.64 4.11
N GLU A 550 17.30 5.80 3.69
CA GLU A 550 18.20 6.85 4.17
C GLU A 550 18.11 8.14 3.35
N ASN A 551 17.46 8.10 2.17
CA ASN A 551 17.29 9.25 1.31
C ASN A 551 16.12 10.13 1.77
N PRO A 552 16.33 11.43 2.09
CA PRO A 552 15.26 12.32 2.52
C PRO A 552 14.10 12.46 1.53
N GLU A 553 14.34 12.32 0.22
CA GLU A 553 13.32 12.33 -0.84
C GLU A 553 12.37 11.13 -0.76
N ASP A 554 12.84 10.01 -0.21
CA ASP A 554 12.10 8.74 -0.22
C ASP A 554 11.35 8.49 1.09
N ARG A 555 11.49 9.36 2.10
CA ARG A 555 10.86 9.19 3.43
C ARG A 555 9.35 8.98 3.36
N LYS A 556 8.65 9.73 2.50
CA LYS A 556 7.19 9.60 2.30
C LYS A 556 6.82 8.30 1.59
N ALA A 557 7.61 7.90 0.59
CA ALA A 557 7.44 6.62 -0.10
C ALA A 557 7.67 5.45 0.86
N PHE A 558 8.73 5.52 1.66
CA PHE A 558 9.06 4.55 2.71
C PHE A 558 8.00 4.48 3.81
N TYR A 559 7.36 5.61 4.15
CA TYR A 559 6.17 5.60 5.02
C TYR A 559 5.02 4.80 4.37
N ASN A 560 4.68 5.10 3.11
CA ASN A 560 3.58 4.45 2.38
C ASN A 560 3.79 2.94 2.15
N MET A 561 5.02 2.42 2.26
CA MET A 561 5.29 0.98 2.24
C MET A 561 4.47 0.19 3.27
N GLN A 562 3.97 0.82 4.34
CA GLN A 562 3.12 0.16 5.33
C GLN A 562 1.82 -0.43 4.74
N TYR A 563 1.33 0.13 3.63
CA TYR A 563 0.07 -0.30 3.01
C TYR A 563 0.21 -1.56 2.15
N TYR A 564 1.44 -1.99 1.82
CA TYR A 564 1.69 -3.13 0.94
C TYR A 564 2.85 -4.04 1.36
N VAL A 565 3.68 -3.64 2.33
CA VAL A 565 4.78 -4.44 2.89
C VAL A 565 4.44 -4.99 4.27
N THR A 566 3.90 -4.15 5.15
CA THR A 566 3.58 -4.54 6.54
C THR A 566 2.17 -5.11 6.65
N VAL A 567 1.86 -6.04 5.73
CA VAL A 567 0.53 -6.64 5.53
C VAL A 567 0.68 -8.16 5.47
N PRO A 568 -0.34 -8.93 5.90
CA PRO A 568 -0.20 -10.37 6.09
C PRO A 568 0.14 -11.13 4.81
N GLY A 569 -0.31 -10.68 3.63
CA GLY A 569 -0.02 -11.33 2.35
C GLY A 569 1.48 -11.55 2.09
N VAL A 570 2.33 -10.60 2.51
CA VAL A 570 3.80 -10.69 2.38
C VAL A 570 4.36 -11.78 3.30
N PHE A 571 3.82 -11.95 4.50
CA PHE A 571 4.24 -12.98 5.44
C PHE A 571 3.67 -14.36 5.09
N HIS A 572 2.49 -14.43 4.47
CA HIS A 572 1.82 -15.66 4.06
C HIS A 572 2.41 -16.27 2.79
N ALA A 573 2.84 -15.44 1.83
CA ALA A 573 3.44 -15.91 0.59
C ALA A 573 4.71 -16.70 0.87
N ASP A 574 4.95 -17.77 0.12
CA ASP A 574 6.24 -18.49 0.11
C ASP A 574 7.29 -17.68 -0.64
N TYR A 575 6.88 -16.99 -1.72
CA TYR A 575 7.73 -16.07 -2.47
C TYR A 575 7.02 -14.74 -2.71
N THR A 576 7.73 -13.63 -2.49
CA THR A 576 7.30 -12.28 -2.91
C THR A 576 8.30 -11.75 -3.91
N ILE A 577 7.88 -11.53 -5.16
CA ILE A 577 8.76 -11.08 -6.24
C ILE A 577 8.60 -9.57 -6.42
N VAL A 578 9.67 -8.81 -6.18
CA VAL A 578 9.70 -7.34 -6.30
C VAL A 578 10.65 -6.89 -7.40
N GLN A 579 10.48 -5.63 -7.83
CA GLN A 579 11.11 -5.07 -9.03
C GLN A 579 12.65 -5.09 -9.07
N SER A 580 13.33 -5.19 -7.93
CA SER A 580 14.79 -5.16 -7.86
C SER A 580 15.33 -5.62 -6.50
N GLU A 581 16.63 -5.90 -6.45
CA GLU A 581 17.36 -6.13 -5.20
C GLU A 581 17.41 -4.90 -4.28
N ALA A 582 17.33 -3.68 -4.84
CA ALA A 582 17.22 -2.46 -4.03
C ALA A 582 15.86 -2.40 -3.33
N MET A 583 14.78 -2.65 -4.06
CA MET A 583 13.43 -2.73 -3.48
C MET A 583 13.31 -3.88 -2.46
N LYS A 584 13.94 -5.04 -2.70
CA LYS A 584 14.03 -6.11 -1.69
C LYS A 584 14.65 -5.62 -0.39
N LYS A 585 15.75 -4.86 -0.45
CA LYS A 585 16.37 -4.25 0.75
C LYS A 585 15.41 -3.29 1.45
N ALA A 586 14.73 -2.42 0.70
CA ALA A 586 13.73 -1.51 1.27
C ALA A 586 12.61 -2.26 2.00
N TYR A 587 12.10 -3.36 1.42
CA TYR A 587 11.11 -4.22 2.06
C TYR A 587 11.62 -4.79 3.39
N LEU A 588 12.85 -5.32 3.41
CA LEU A 588 13.44 -5.89 4.62
C LEU A 588 13.64 -4.85 5.72
N VAL A 589 14.11 -3.64 5.37
CA VAL A 589 14.25 -2.53 6.32
C VAL A 589 12.87 -2.11 6.87
N LYS A 590 11.84 -2.05 6.01
CA LYS A 590 10.49 -1.72 6.44
C LYS A 590 9.89 -2.78 7.37
N ILE A 591 10.11 -4.06 7.08
CA ILE A 591 9.69 -5.18 7.95
C ILE A 591 10.40 -5.10 9.30
N LEU A 592 11.71 -4.81 9.34
CA LEU A 592 12.45 -4.63 10.58
C LEU A 592 11.84 -3.51 11.43
N GLN A 593 11.64 -2.32 10.83
CA GLN A 593 11.00 -1.18 11.51
C GLN A 593 9.64 -1.57 12.10
N PHE A 594 8.80 -2.25 11.31
CA PHE A 594 7.48 -2.71 11.75
C PHE A 594 7.56 -3.67 12.95
N LEU A 595 8.45 -4.67 12.92
CA LEU A 595 8.62 -5.63 14.00
C LEU A 595 9.16 -4.95 15.29
N GLU A 596 10.03 -3.96 15.15
CA GLU A 596 10.55 -3.18 16.27
C GLU A 596 9.47 -2.29 16.91
N GLU A 597 8.65 -1.61 16.09
CA GLU A 597 7.52 -0.82 16.54
C GLU A 597 6.49 -1.67 17.29
N GLU A 598 6.15 -2.84 16.74
CA GLU A 598 5.28 -3.83 17.39
C GLU A 598 5.83 -4.29 18.74
N ARG A 599 7.16 -4.54 18.83
CA ARG A 599 7.82 -4.90 20.08
C ARG A 599 7.70 -3.79 21.12
N LEU A 600 7.94 -2.54 20.73
CA LEU A 600 7.84 -1.37 21.61
C LEU A 600 6.40 -1.14 22.09
N GLN A 601 5.40 -1.34 21.22
CA GLN A 601 4.00 -1.21 21.60
C GLN A 601 3.55 -2.33 22.55
N LYS A 602 3.96 -3.58 22.30
CA LYS A 602 3.65 -4.73 23.18
C LYS A 602 4.33 -4.61 24.54
N ASN A 603 5.57 -4.13 24.61
CA ASN A 603 6.27 -3.87 25.88
C ASN A 603 5.62 -2.74 26.71
N ARG A 604 4.95 -1.77 26.07
CA ARG A 604 4.14 -0.76 26.76
C ARG A 604 2.80 -1.32 27.29
N LYS A 605 2.32 -2.43 26.73
CA LYS A 605 0.99 -3.01 27.03
C LYS A 605 1.01 -4.27 27.91
N ALA A 606 2.17 -4.88 28.18
CA ALA A 606 2.28 -6.10 28.99
C ALA A 606 3.46 -6.06 29.97
N GLU A 607 3.17 -5.88 31.26
CA GLU A 607 3.57 -6.87 32.27
C GLU A 607 2.87 -8.19 31.89
N GLU A 608 3.61 -9.30 31.88
CA GLU A 608 3.13 -10.69 31.71
C GLU A 608 2.48 -11.07 30.36
N ASN A 609 3.24 -11.77 29.51
CA ASN A 609 2.93 -13.16 29.17
C ASN A 609 4.04 -13.80 28.32
N ALA A 610 4.49 -14.96 28.80
CA ALA A 610 5.47 -15.83 28.17
C ALA A 610 4.79 -16.69 27.09
N PHE A 611 5.01 -16.36 25.82
CA PHE A 611 4.90 -17.30 24.71
C PHE A 611 6.06 -17.01 23.75
N GLY A 612 6.79 -18.07 23.38
CA GLY A 612 8.08 -18.03 22.68
C GLY A 612 8.07 -17.16 21.43
N LYS A 613 8.73 -16.00 21.53
CA LYS A 613 8.91 -15.05 20.43
C LYS A 613 10.02 -15.55 19.50
N MET A 614 9.77 -15.61 18.20
CA MET A 614 10.88 -15.50 17.24
C MET A 614 11.50 -14.12 17.43
N ASN A 615 12.83 -14.05 17.45
CA ASN A 615 13.52 -12.77 17.43
C ASN A 615 13.24 -12.10 16.06
N ALA A 616 13.17 -10.76 16.00
CA ALA A 616 12.96 -10.04 14.74
C ALA A 616 13.98 -10.47 13.67
N ASP A 617 15.20 -10.81 14.10
CA ASP A 617 16.26 -11.37 13.26
C ASP A 617 15.85 -12.70 12.60
N GLU A 618 15.17 -13.61 13.31
CA GLU A 618 14.75 -14.90 12.76
C GLU A 618 13.66 -14.70 11.69
N VAL A 619 12.73 -13.78 11.93
CA VAL A 619 11.73 -13.38 10.94
C VAL A 619 12.42 -12.81 9.70
N LEU A 620 13.40 -11.92 9.87
CA LEU A 620 14.12 -11.30 8.75
C LEU A 620 14.95 -12.29 7.94
N VAL A 621 15.58 -13.28 8.58
CA VAL A 621 16.30 -14.35 7.88
C VAL A 621 15.37 -15.10 6.93
N GLU A 622 14.17 -15.45 7.40
CA GLU A 622 13.18 -16.11 6.57
C GLU A 622 12.62 -15.17 5.50
N MET A 623 12.27 -13.93 5.83
CA MET A 623 11.80 -12.95 4.85
C MET A 623 12.84 -12.66 3.76
N CYS A 624 14.14 -12.70 4.08
CA CYS A 624 15.22 -12.52 3.11
C CYS A 624 15.27 -13.65 2.06
N LYS A 625 14.88 -14.88 2.43
CA LYS A 625 14.74 -16.01 1.50
C LYS A 625 13.47 -15.89 0.65
N LYS A 626 12.38 -15.45 1.28
CA LYS A 626 11.05 -15.37 0.66
C LYS A 626 10.91 -14.20 -0.30
N ILE A 627 11.54 -13.06 -0.05
CA ILE A 627 11.47 -11.88 -0.92
C ILE A 627 12.58 -11.96 -1.96
N LEU A 628 12.22 -11.90 -3.25
CA LEU A 628 13.13 -12.00 -4.38
C LEU A 628 13.12 -10.68 -5.17
N GLY A 629 14.28 -10.04 -5.33
CA GLY A 629 14.42 -8.80 -6.10
C GLY A 629 14.61 -9.06 -7.59
N ALA A 630 13.72 -9.85 -8.18
CA ALA A 630 13.92 -10.45 -9.51
C ALA A 630 13.30 -9.67 -10.68
N GLY A 631 12.55 -8.61 -10.43
CA GLY A 631 11.96 -7.79 -11.50
C GLY A 631 10.45 -7.66 -11.45
N SER A 632 9.90 -7.02 -12.48
CA SER A 632 8.46 -6.88 -12.71
C SER A 632 8.15 -6.95 -14.19
N CYS A 633 7.06 -7.63 -14.55
CA CYS A 633 6.60 -7.64 -15.95
C CYS A 633 6.17 -6.25 -16.45
N LEU A 634 5.89 -5.31 -15.54
CA LEU A 634 5.56 -3.92 -15.88
C LEU A 634 6.78 -3.14 -16.38
N LEU A 635 8.01 -3.63 -16.15
CA LEU A 635 9.24 -3.03 -16.65
C LEU A 635 9.58 -3.50 -18.09
N GLY A 636 8.74 -4.32 -18.73
CA GLY A 636 8.92 -4.77 -20.10
C GLY A 636 10.21 -5.57 -20.29
N GLU A 637 11.04 -5.17 -21.25
CA GLU A 637 12.32 -5.84 -21.59
C GLU A 637 13.53 -5.24 -20.87
N LYS A 638 13.34 -4.52 -19.75
CA LYS A 638 14.43 -3.92 -18.98
C LYS A 638 15.38 -5.01 -18.45
N GLU A 639 16.60 -5.06 -18.97
CA GLU A 639 17.60 -6.07 -18.62
C GLU A 639 17.85 -6.12 -17.10
N GLY A 640 17.79 -7.32 -16.53
CA GLY A 640 18.01 -7.59 -15.11
C GLY A 640 16.81 -7.30 -14.19
N GLN A 641 15.70 -6.76 -14.70
CA GLN A 641 14.53 -6.38 -13.89
C GLN A 641 13.18 -6.57 -14.62
N GLY A 642 13.18 -7.06 -15.86
CA GLY A 642 12.03 -7.09 -16.74
C GLY A 642 11.22 -8.38 -16.61
N ALA A 643 10.33 -8.59 -17.59
CA ALA A 643 9.48 -9.76 -17.65
C ALA A 643 10.29 -11.06 -17.79
N LYS A 644 11.44 -11.03 -18.45
CA LYS A 644 12.29 -12.21 -18.68
C LYS A 644 12.80 -12.78 -17.36
N GLU A 645 13.32 -11.92 -16.49
CA GLU A 645 13.88 -12.31 -15.19
C GLU A 645 12.79 -12.86 -14.26
N VAL A 646 11.60 -12.23 -14.25
CA VAL A 646 10.44 -12.75 -13.50
C VAL A 646 10.02 -14.13 -13.98
N VAL A 647 9.99 -14.35 -15.30
CA VAL A 647 9.68 -15.66 -15.90
C VAL A 647 10.71 -16.71 -15.53
N GLU A 648 11.99 -16.38 -15.58
CA GLU A 648 13.08 -17.31 -15.23
C GLU A 648 12.98 -17.72 -13.76
N VAL A 649 12.79 -16.77 -12.84
CA VAL A 649 12.59 -17.07 -11.41
C VAL A 649 11.36 -17.92 -11.17
N LEU A 650 10.23 -17.63 -11.83
CA LEU A 650 9.04 -18.46 -11.65
C LEU A 650 9.25 -19.88 -12.20
N LYS A 651 9.98 -20.04 -13.31
CA LYS A 651 10.34 -21.38 -13.81
C LYS A 651 11.20 -22.14 -12.82
N GLN A 652 12.17 -21.48 -12.18
CA GLN A 652 12.97 -22.11 -11.12
C GLN A 652 12.09 -22.57 -9.97
N ILE A 653 11.21 -21.69 -9.46
CA ILE A 653 10.27 -22.02 -8.38
C ILE A 653 9.35 -23.21 -8.76
N LEU A 654 8.92 -23.31 -10.01
CA LEU A 654 7.99 -24.36 -10.45
C LEU A 654 8.65 -25.69 -10.79
N PHE A 655 9.86 -25.68 -11.32
CA PHE A 655 10.49 -26.87 -11.92
C PHE A 655 11.75 -27.35 -11.20
N GLU A 656 12.46 -26.48 -10.48
CA GLU A 656 13.62 -26.89 -9.70
C GLU A 656 13.15 -27.45 -8.35
N LYS A 657 13.67 -28.61 -7.97
CA LYS A 657 13.41 -29.20 -6.67
C LYS A 657 14.27 -28.48 -5.64
N GLU A 658 13.63 -27.99 -4.57
CA GLU A 658 14.34 -27.64 -3.33
C GLU A 658 15.14 -28.83 -2.77
#